data_AF-A0A151T0S2-F1
#
_entry.id   AF-A0A151T0S2-F1
#
_cell.length_a   1.000
_cell.length_b   1.000
_cell.length_c   1.000
_cell.angle_alpha   90.00
_cell.angle_beta   90.00
_cell.angle_gamma   90.00
#
_symmetry.space_group_name_H-M   'P 1'
#
loop_
_entity.id
_entity.type
_entity.pdbx_description
1 polymer ?
#
loop_
_entity_poly.entity_id
_entity_poly.type
_entity_poly.pdbx_seq_one_letter_code
_entity_poly.pdbx_strand_id
1 'polypeptide(L)'
;MGSGQIGGGGGGGGGGGCSNGGNGSCCDMSVKCSCRWRLENQQYYKRLFSSGFVFFFGCFVLFGSIATLYGWLAFSPTVHSALSPFGCRDDNEGSWSIGIFYGDSPFALQPIEATNVSNDDTAAWPVANPVVTCASVSDAGTPSNFVADPFLFIQRGILYFVLCTVKYLIIILVFFISYNMKSLLLERISMNLFTHIAIAIQGNTFYLFYETKNSITMQGDIGVSKSTNKGATWKQLGIALDEDWHLSYPYVFEHDGQIYMMPEGSQKGDLRIYRAVNFPLQWRLEKVIMKKPLVDSFITNYGGKYWLFGSDHSGFGTKKNGQLEIWYSNSPLGPWKPHKKNPIYNIDKSLGARNGGRPFKYEGNLYRTGQDCGDTYGRRVRVFKIETLTSNEYKEVEVPLGFVESNKGRNAWNGARYHHLDVQHLPSGGWVGIMDGDRVPSGDSVRRFTVGCASVAVASILIVLLGVLLGFVNCIVPVNWFIHNSGKRNLTFLSWERSNVLSSRVRRFCRCLNRAPTFLRGKIKHNTCARRFILAIIFAVGVGLMCIGVKNIYGGNGSEEPYPLKGQYSQFTLLTMTYDARLWNLKMYVKHYSRCSSVREIVVVWNKGVPPELSDLDSAVPVRIRKEDKNSLNNRFKADTLIKTRAVLELDDDIMMPCDDIERGFKVWRQHPDRIVGFYPRLIAGSPLKYRGEKYARMHKGYNMILTGAAFIDSQVAFKRYWSKEAAQGRELVDRFFNCEDVLLNYLYANASSSPRTVDYVKPTWAIDTSKFSGAAISRNTNVHYGLRSKCLMQFSEMYGSLDGRKWGFDSRKDGWDV
;
A
#
# COMPACT_ATOMS: atom_id res chain seq x y z
N MET A 1 23.30 47.22 -35.46
CA MET A 1 24.04 48.41 -35.03
C MET A 1 25.38 47.90 -34.52
N GLY A 2 26.35 47.73 -35.41
CA GLY A 2 27.37 48.75 -35.70
C GLY A 2 28.54 48.51 -34.73
N SER A 3 29.58 47.76 -35.13
CA SER A 3 30.83 48.27 -35.73
C SER A 3 31.52 49.28 -34.80
N GLY A 4 32.80 49.17 -34.45
CA GLY A 4 33.94 48.46 -35.02
C GLY A 4 35.13 48.65 -34.07
N GLN A 5 36.40 48.51 -34.41
CA GLN A 5 37.15 48.24 -35.64
C GLN A 5 38.57 47.85 -35.11
N ILE A 6 39.23 46.83 -35.68
CA ILE A 6 40.41 46.92 -36.59
C ILE A 6 41.66 47.52 -35.90
N GLY A 7 42.87 47.00 -36.00
CA GLY A 7 43.52 45.94 -36.79
C GLY A 7 44.91 45.69 -36.14
N GLY A 8 45.83 44.87 -36.64
CA GLY A 8 46.03 44.23 -37.93
C GLY A 8 47.54 44.17 -38.19
N GLY A 9 48.02 43.01 -38.65
CA GLY A 9 49.35 42.78 -39.24
C GLY A 9 50.51 42.66 -38.25
N GLY A 10 51.49 41.76 -38.41
CA GLY A 10 51.84 40.88 -39.52
C GLY A 10 53.37 40.74 -39.60
N GLY A 11 53.86 39.54 -39.96
CA GLY A 11 55.26 39.26 -40.34
C GLY A 11 56.18 38.88 -39.18
N GLY A 12 57.07 37.90 -39.27
CA GLY A 12 57.54 37.10 -40.40
C GLY A 12 59.03 36.73 -40.17
N GLY A 13 59.42 35.49 -40.51
CA GLY A 13 60.81 35.03 -40.75
C GLY A 13 61.79 35.07 -39.55
N GLY A 14 62.67 34.10 -39.30
CA GLY A 14 63.30 33.12 -40.18
C GLY A 14 64.81 33.40 -40.30
N GLY A 15 65.66 32.45 -39.88
CA GLY A 15 67.12 32.43 -40.07
C GLY A 15 67.89 33.12 -38.93
N GLY A 16 68.88 32.55 -38.25
CA GLY A 16 70.03 31.73 -38.69
C GLY A 16 71.27 32.40 -38.05
N GLY A 17 72.36 31.78 -37.62
CA GLY A 17 72.83 30.41 -37.51
C GLY A 17 74.19 30.43 -36.79
N CYS A 18 74.77 29.23 -36.58
CA CYS A 18 76.21 28.92 -36.45
C CYS A 18 76.96 29.52 -35.23
N SER A 19 77.83 28.85 -34.47
CA SER A 19 78.66 27.66 -34.71
C SER A 19 79.22 27.14 -33.37
N ASN A 20 79.55 25.84 -33.32
CA ASN A 20 80.63 25.13 -32.59
C ASN A 20 81.48 25.93 -31.58
N GLY A 21 81.87 25.40 -30.42
CA GLY A 21 81.96 24.02 -29.94
C GLY A 21 83.12 23.94 -28.95
N GLY A 22 83.03 23.07 -27.94
CA GLY A 22 84.16 22.80 -27.04
C GLY A 22 83.80 22.48 -25.60
N ASN A 23 83.54 21.19 -25.35
CA ASN A 23 83.73 20.42 -24.11
C ASN A 23 83.84 21.13 -22.75
N GLY A 24 83.03 20.66 -21.79
CA GLY A 24 83.45 20.56 -20.39
C GLY A 24 82.38 20.87 -19.33
N SER A 25 81.57 19.87 -19.00
CA SER A 25 80.96 19.54 -17.69
C SER A 25 80.69 20.60 -16.60
N CYS A 26 79.47 20.48 -16.04
CA CYS A 26 79.01 20.78 -14.65
C CYS A 26 78.42 22.18 -14.30
N CYS A 27 77.09 22.14 -14.10
CA CYS A 27 76.30 22.64 -12.95
C CYS A 27 76.24 24.13 -12.56
N ASP A 28 75.02 24.67 -12.73
CA ASP A 28 74.12 25.14 -11.65
C ASP A 28 74.08 26.62 -11.23
N MET A 29 72.82 27.10 -11.03
CA MET A 29 72.36 28.27 -10.24
C MET A 29 72.89 29.66 -10.66
N SER A 30 72.22 30.81 -10.54
CA SER A 30 70.98 31.22 -9.85
C SER A 30 70.76 32.74 -10.09
N VAL A 31 69.49 33.11 -10.36
CA VAL A 31 68.64 34.14 -9.70
C VAL A 31 69.08 35.61 -9.48
N LYS A 32 68.21 36.55 -9.91
CA LYS A 32 67.50 37.63 -9.14
C LYS A 32 66.67 38.52 -10.12
N CYS A 33 65.51 39.15 -9.83
CA CYS A 33 64.67 39.41 -8.65
C CYS A 33 63.29 40.01 -9.09
N SER A 34 62.19 39.87 -8.32
CA SER A 34 61.03 40.82 -8.30
C SER A 34 60.07 40.63 -7.09
N CYS A 35 59.50 41.76 -6.61
CA CYS A 35 58.67 42.06 -5.41
C CYS A 35 57.27 41.39 -5.40
N ARG A 36 56.69 40.85 -4.31
CA ARG A 36 56.14 41.37 -3.02
C ARG A 36 54.85 42.23 -3.07
N TRP A 37 53.73 41.60 -3.45
CA TRP A 37 52.32 41.93 -3.09
C TRP A 37 51.47 40.64 -3.02
N ARG A 38 51.73 39.76 -2.04
CA ARG A 38 50.97 38.50 -1.91
C ARG A 38 51.02 37.95 -0.48
N LEU A 39 50.24 38.49 0.47
CA LEU A 39 50.21 37.92 1.82
C LEU A 39 48.94 38.12 2.68
N GLU A 40 47.77 38.43 2.11
CA GLU A 40 46.49 38.31 2.85
C GLU A 40 45.54 37.23 2.29
N ASN A 41 45.62 36.88 1.01
CA ASN A 41 44.77 35.82 0.45
C ASN A 41 45.18 34.38 0.83
N GLN A 42 46.39 34.13 1.36
CA GLN A 42 46.81 32.76 1.68
C GLN A 42 46.28 32.19 3.01
N GLN A 43 45.91 33.03 3.98
CA GLN A 43 45.36 32.54 5.25
C GLN A 43 43.89 32.11 5.14
N TYR A 44 43.11 32.75 4.26
CA TYR A 44 41.72 32.37 4.01
C TYR A 44 41.64 31.01 3.27
N TYR A 45 42.47 30.81 2.25
CA TYR A 45 42.56 29.54 1.53
C TYR A 45 43.11 28.38 2.39
N LYS A 46 44.06 28.64 3.31
CA LYS A 46 44.54 27.60 4.26
C LYS A 46 43.52 27.21 5.33
N ARG A 47 42.53 28.07 5.64
CA ARG A 47 41.44 27.75 6.58
C ARG A 47 40.31 26.93 5.92
N LEU A 48 40.05 27.18 4.64
CA LEU A 48 39.08 26.42 3.83
C LEU A 48 39.53 24.97 3.57
N PHE A 49 40.84 24.68 3.56
CA PHE A 49 41.39 23.34 3.31
C PHE A 49 42.13 22.76 4.53
N SER A 50 41.51 22.80 5.71
CA SER A 50 42.05 22.01 6.83
C SER A 50 41.92 20.51 6.52
N SER A 51 42.88 19.68 6.95
CA SER A 51 42.83 18.23 6.74
C SER A 51 41.54 17.60 7.28
N GLY A 52 40.97 18.19 8.34
CA GLY A 52 39.68 17.80 8.89
C GLY A 52 38.51 18.18 7.98
N PHE A 53 38.52 19.39 7.42
CA PHE A 53 37.48 19.83 6.47
C PHE A 53 37.47 18.94 5.21
N VAL A 54 38.63 18.68 4.61
CA VAL A 54 38.74 17.82 3.42
C VAL A 54 38.29 16.39 3.74
N PHE A 55 38.63 15.86 4.92
CA PHE A 55 38.16 14.56 5.37
C PHE A 55 36.64 14.50 5.55
N PHE A 56 36.04 15.46 6.25
CA PHE A 56 34.59 15.50 6.45
C PHE A 56 33.83 15.72 5.14
N PHE A 57 34.32 16.60 4.27
CA PHE A 57 33.73 16.80 2.94
C PHE A 57 33.83 15.54 2.08
N GLY A 58 34.99 14.86 2.07
CA GLY A 58 35.17 13.59 1.37
C GLY A 58 34.25 12.48 1.89
N CYS A 59 34.11 12.35 3.22
CA CYS A 59 33.17 11.41 3.82
C CYS A 59 31.72 11.77 3.50
N PHE A 60 31.35 13.05 3.54
CA PHE A 60 30.00 13.51 3.18
C PHE A 60 29.65 13.15 1.73
N VAL A 61 30.56 13.41 0.79
CA VAL A 61 30.37 13.03 -0.63
C VAL A 61 30.28 11.51 -0.78
N LEU A 62 31.17 10.74 -0.14
CA LEU A 62 31.19 9.28 -0.25
C LEU A 62 29.92 8.64 0.32
N PHE A 63 29.60 8.91 1.59
CA PHE A 63 28.42 8.36 2.24
C PHE A 63 27.13 8.91 1.63
N GLY A 64 27.11 10.17 1.20
CA GLY A 64 26.02 10.77 0.44
C GLY A 64 25.79 10.05 -0.89
N SER A 65 26.84 9.78 -1.66
CA SER A 65 26.73 9.05 -2.94
C SER A 65 26.25 7.61 -2.74
N ILE A 66 26.73 6.92 -1.70
CA ILE A 66 26.26 5.57 -1.33
C ILE A 66 24.79 5.61 -0.91
N ALA A 67 24.39 6.58 -0.08
CA ALA A 67 23.02 6.80 0.33
C ALA A 67 22.10 7.06 -0.88
N THR A 68 22.52 7.91 -1.82
CA THR A 68 21.78 8.19 -3.06
C THR A 68 21.68 6.95 -3.95
N LEU A 69 22.78 6.22 -4.15
CA LEU A 69 22.79 4.98 -4.94
C LEU A 69 21.89 3.92 -4.30
N TYR A 70 21.96 3.77 -2.98
CA TYR A 70 21.06 2.88 -2.23
C TYR A 70 19.61 3.30 -2.42
N GLY A 71 19.29 4.60 -2.27
CA GLY A 71 17.94 5.11 -2.49
C GLY A 71 17.44 4.84 -3.91
N TRP A 72 18.29 5.05 -4.92
CA TRP A 72 17.95 4.79 -6.33
C TRP A 72 17.75 3.30 -6.65
N LEU A 73 18.50 2.40 -5.99
CA LEU A 73 18.35 0.95 -6.17
C LEU A 73 17.23 0.34 -5.33
N ALA A 74 17.02 0.84 -4.11
CA ALA A 74 16.08 0.30 -3.13
C ALA A 74 14.66 0.84 -3.33
N PHE A 75 14.53 2.07 -3.83
CA PHE A 75 13.25 2.68 -4.16
C PHE A 75 13.18 2.83 -5.67
N SER A 76 12.24 2.12 -6.30
CA SER A 76 11.80 2.55 -7.62
C SER A 76 11.22 3.96 -7.50
N PRO A 77 11.36 4.83 -8.52
CA PRO A 77 10.52 6.02 -8.57
C PRO A 77 9.08 5.52 -8.45
N THR A 78 8.47 5.78 -7.29
CA THR A 78 7.09 5.42 -7.02
C THR A 78 6.26 6.22 -8.01
N VAL A 79 5.99 5.63 -9.18
CA VAL A 79 4.91 6.06 -10.06
C VAL A 79 3.62 5.56 -9.42
N HIS A 80 3.40 5.92 -8.15
CA HIS A 80 2.06 6.11 -7.68
C HIS A 80 1.58 7.33 -8.45
N SER A 81 0.85 7.05 -9.54
CA SER A 81 0.04 8.02 -10.25
C SER A 81 -0.52 8.99 -9.23
N ALA A 82 -0.09 10.25 -9.33
CA ALA A 82 -0.34 11.31 -8.38
C ALA A 82 -1.67 11.09 -7.66
N LEU A 83 -1.61 10.55 -6.43
CA LEU A 83 -2.68 10.75 -5.49
C LEU A 83 -2.97 12.25 -5.53
N SER A 84 -4.25 12.62 -5.56
CA SER A 84 -4.65 14.03 -5.50
C SER A 84 -3.72 14.72 -4.51
N PRO A 85 -3.08 15.86 -4.86
CA PRO A 85 -2.19 16.54 -3.93
C PRO A 85 -2.90 16.83 -2.59
N PHE A 86 -4.22 16.71 -2.52
CA PHE A 86 -5.07 16.94 -1.38
C PHE A 86 -5.62 15.65 -0.70
N GLY A 87 -4.91 14.50 -0.66
CA GLY A 87 -5.40 13.34 0.11
C GLY A 87 -4.45 12.15 0.28
N CYS A 88 -4.79 11.23 1.18
CA CYS A 88 -4.07 10.00 1.53
C CYS A 88 -2.60 10.18 1.88
N ARG A 89 -2.25 11.25 2.58
CA ARG A 89 -0.86 11.51 2.97
C ARG A 89 -0.51 10.69 4.21
N ASP A 90 0.73 10.22 4.27
CA ASP A 90 1.30 9.62 5.47
C ASP A 90 1.14 10.59 6.66
N ASP A 91 0.40 10.17 7.68
CA ASP A 91 0.31 10.88 8.96
C ASP A 91 0.69 9.96 10.14
N ASN A 92 0.53 10.45 11.37
CA ASN A 92 0.87 9.68 12.58
C ASN A 92 -0.25 8.75 13.06
N GLU A 93 -1.46 8.88 12.49
CA GLU A 93 -2.65 8.16 12.92
C GLU A 93 -2.88 6.89 12.11
N GLY A 94 -2.47 6.85 10.85
CA GLY A 94 -2.49 5.65 9.99
C GLY A 94 -3.21 5.87 8.66
N SER A 95 -3.25 4.85 7.82
CA SER A 95 -4.02 4.84 6.56
C SER A 95 -5.29 4.02 6.74
N TRP A 96 -6.17 4.47 7.64
CA TRP A 96 -7.43 3.78 7.92
C TRP A 96 -8.30 3.70 6.68
N SER A 97 -8.87 2.51 6.50
CA SER A 97 -9.80 2.17 5.43
C SER A 97 -10.93 1.30 5.99
N ILE A 98 -12.02 1.15 5.24
CA ILE A 98 -13.22 0.46 5.72
C ILE A 98 -13.50 -0.76 4.85
N GLY A 99 -13.74 -1.90 5.51
CA GLY A 99 -14.16 -3.16 4.89
C GLY A 99 -15.56 -3.59 5.32
N ILE A 100 -16.18 -4.43 4.49
CA ILE A 100 -17.51 -5.01 4.73
C ILE A 100 -17.45 -6.53 4.78
N PHE A 101 -18.28 -7.10 5.65
CA PHE A 101 -18.37 -8.51 5.95
C PHE A 101 -19.83 -8.98 5.98
N TYR A 102 -20.05 -10.25 5.66
CA TYR A 102 -21.35 -10.90 5.65
C TYR A 102 -21.27 -12.28 6.30
N GLY A 103 -22.34 -12.72 6.94
CA GLY A 103 -22.40 -14.06 7.52
C GLY A 103 -23.76 -14.42 8.07
N ASP A 104 -23.90 -15.66 8.52
CA ASP A 104 -25.14 -16.16 9.11
C ASP A 104 -25.32 -15.73 10.57
N SER A 105 -24.22 -15.31 11.22
CA SER A 105 -24.19 -14.81 12.60
C SER A 105 -23.16 -13.68 12.74
N PRO A 106 -23.24 -12.83 13.77
CA PRO A 106 -22.25 -11.78 14.02
C PRO A 106 -20.86 -12.34 14.40
N PHE A 107 -20.77 -13.63 14.73
CA PHE A 107 -19.53 -14.36 15.07
C PHE A 107 -18.99 -15.20 13.91
N ALA A 108 -19.70 -15.26 12.78
CA ALA A 108 -19.33 -16.02 11.58
C ALA A 108 -19.29 -15.13 10.33
N LEU A 109 -18.82 -13.89 10.50
CA LEU A 109 -18.68 -12.92 9.43
C LEU A 109 -17.48 -13.26 8.53
N GLN A 110 -17.71 -13.23 7.22
CA GLN A 110 -16.71 -13.45 6.16
C GLN A 110 -16.59 -12.19 5.30
N PRO A 111 -15.39 -11.90 4.77
CA PRO A 111 -15.16 -10.69 3.98
C PRO A 111 -15.93 -10.74 2.64
N ILE A 112 -16.19 -9.57 2.04
CA ILE A 112 -16.99 -9.48 0.81
C ILE A 112 -16.43 -10.32 -0.34
N GLU A 113 -15.12 -10.51 -0.46
CA GLU A 113 -14.51 -11.38 -1.48
C GLU A 113 -14.85 -12.88 -1.34
N ALA A 114 -15.31 -13.31 -0.15
CA ALA A 114 -15.83 -14.65 0.07
C ALA A 114 -17.30 -14.77 -0.39
N THR A 115 -18.01 -13.66 -0.44
CA THR A 115 -19.36 -13.59 -1.02
C THR A 115 -19.24 -13.32 -2.52
N ASN A 116 -19.86 -14.14 -3.37
CA ASN A 116 -19.85 -13.94 -4.82
C ASN A 116 -20.73 -12.74 -5.25
N VAL A 117 -20.57 -11.59 -4.61
CA VAL A 117 -21.17 -10.31 -4.99
C VAL A 117 -20.30 -9.71 -6.09
N SER A 118 -20.23 -10.39 -7.23
CA SER A 118 -19.67 -9.84 -8.45
C SER A 118 -20.81 -9.57 -9.42
N ASN A 119 -20.91 -8.32 -9.90
CA ASN A 119 -21.66 -8.05 -11.12
C ASN A 119 -20.68 -8.13 -12.29
N ASP A 120 -21.10 -8.69 -13.43
CA ASP A 120 -20.28 -8.75 -14.63
C ASP A 120 -19.90 -7.35 -15.15
N ASP A 121 -20.60 -6.31 -14.69
CA ASP A 121 -20.32 -4.89 -14.98
C ASP A 121 -19.31 -4.22 -14.03
N THR A 122 -18.90 -4.85 -12.92
CA THR A 122 -17.95 -4.25 -11.95
C THR A 122 -16.51 -4.40 -12.39
N ALA A 123 -15.62 -3.47 -12.01
CA ALA A 123 -14.21 -3.54 -12.40
C ALA A 123 -13.39 -4.54 -11.54
N ALA A 124 -14.03 -5.30 -10.64
CA ALA A 124 -13.42 -6.17 -9.65
C ALA A 124 -14.10 -7.55 -9.63
N TRP A 125 -13.30 -8.62 -9.74
CA TRP A 125 -13.79 -10.00 -9.84
C TRP A 125 -12.92 -10.95 -9.00
N PRO A 126 -13.26 -11.16 -7.72
CA PRO A 126 -14.36 -10.56 -6.95
C PRO A 126 -14.03 -9.14 -6.44
N VAL A 127 -15.05 -8.39 -5.99
CA VAL A 127 -14.81 -7.21 -5.13
C VAL A 127 -14.12 -7.68 -3.85
N ALA A 128 -13.09 -6.96 -3.40
CA ALA A 128 -12.36 -7.28 -2.19
C ALA A 128 -12.25 -6.05 -1.28
N ASN A 129 -12.14 -6.30 0.03
CA ASN A 129 -11.86 -5.26 1.00
C ASN A 129 -10.45 -4.66 0.81
N PRO A 130 -10.24 -3.36 1.14
CA PRO A 130 -11.23 -2.42 1.67
C PRO A 130 -12.16 -1.87 0.57
N VAL A 131 -13.38 -1.46 0.95
CA VAL A 131 -14.40 -0.93 0.02
C VAL A 131 -14.52 0.59 0.03
N VAL A 132 -14.04 1.27 1.08
CA VAL A 132 -13.93 2.74 1.15
C VAL A 132 -12.55 3.10 1.70
N THR A 133 -11.87 4.05 1.05
CA THR A 133 -10.54 4.55 1.43
C THR A 133 -10.50 6.08 1.36
N CYS A 134 -9.48 6.70 1.93
CA CYS A 134 -9.23 8.14 1.78
C CYS A 134 -9.21 8.59 0.30
N ALA A 135 -8.76 7.71 -0.62
CA ALA A 135 -8.65 8.03 -2.04
C ALA A 135 -10.05 8.16 -2.64
N SER A 136 -10.97 7.26 -2.29
CA SER A 136 -12.36 7.32 -2.74
C SER A 136 -13.08 8.60 -2.31
N VAL A 137 -12.72 9.15 -1.14
CA VAL A 137 -13.27 10.41 -0.62
C VAL A 137 -12.61 11.62 -1.28
N SER A 138 -11.29 11.59 -1.44
CA SER A 138 -10.50 12.65 -2.06
C SER A 138 -10.82 12.82 -3.55
N ASP A 139 -10.97 11.72 -4.29
CA ASP A 139 -11.35 11.71 -5.69
C ASP A 139 -12.77 12.26 -5.92
N ALA A 140 -13.63 12.21 -4.89
CA ALA A 140 -14.96 12.79 -4.91
C ALA A 140 -14.99 14.30 -4.55
N GLY A 141 -13.83 14.91 -4.28
CA GLY A 141 -13.69 16.34 -4.01
C GLY A 141 -13.56 16.73 -2.54
N THR A 142 -13.49 15.77 -1.62
CA THR A 142 -13.30 16.02 -0.18
C THR A 142 -11.90 15.60 0.25
N PRO A 143 -10.97 16.52 0.49
CA PRO A 143 -9.61 16.19 0.92
C PRO A 143 -9.60 15.31 2.17
N SER A 144 -9.01 14.12 2.10
CA SER A 144 -9.05 13.15 3.21
C SER A 144 -7.74 12.38 3.34
N ASN A 145 -7.21 12.25 4.57
CA ASN A 145 -6.03 11.42 4.87
C ASN A 145 -6.40 9.97 5.22
N PHE A 146 -7.53 9.76 5.90
CA PHE A 146 -8.04 8.43 6.24
C PHE A 146 -9.55 8.44 6.42
N VAL A 147 -10.14 7.25 6.45
CA VAL A 147 -11.53 7.02 6.87
C VAL A 147 -11.59 5.97 7.98
N ALA A 148 -12.29 6.26 9.08
CA ALA A 148 -12.35 5.41 10.28
C ALA A 148 -13.72 5.46 10.95
N ASP A 149 -13.91 4.66 12.01
CA ASP A 149 -15.15 4.61 12.80
C ASP A 149 -16.46 4.45 12.00
N PRO A 150 -16.58 3.41 11.15
CA PRO A 150 -17.73 3.23 10.30
C PRO A 150 -19.02 2.84 11.07
N PHE A 151 -20.10 3.59 10.84
CA PHE A 151 -21.45 3.24 11.22
C PHE A 151 -22.35 3.05 10.00
N LEU A 152 -22.98 1.89 9.92
CA LEU A 152 -23.93 1.56 8.87
C LEU A 152 -25.35 2.01 9.26
N PHE A 153 -26.11 2.50 8.29
CA PHE A 153 -27.55 2.69 8.39
C PHE A 153 -28.22 2.02 7.20
N ILE A 154 -29.10 1.06 7.48
CA ILE A 154 -29.77 0.25 6.46
C ILE A 154 -31.18 0.79 6.22
N GLN A 155 -31.39 1.48 5.11
CA GLN A 155 -32.70 1.94 4.69
C GLN A 155 -33.39 0.86 3.84
N ARG A 156 -34.58 0.44 4.26
CA ARG A 156 -35.41 -0.50 3.48
C ARG A 156 -35.94 0.21 2.22
N GLY A 157 -35.53 -0.26 1.05
CA GLY A 157 -36.07 0.19 -0.22
C GLY A 157 -37.11 -0.79 -0.76
N ILE A 158 -38.35 -0.33 -0.99
CA ILE A 158 -39.29 -0.99 -1.89
C ILE A 158 -39.05 -0.36 -3.27
N LEU A 159 -38.38 -1.06 -4.18
CA LEU A 159 -38.20 -0.59 -5.54
C LEU A 159 -39.42 -1.03 -6.37
N TYR A 160 -40.31 -0.10 -6.72
CA TYR A 160 -41.44 -0.39 -7.60
C TYR A 160 -40.96 -0.40 -9.06
N PHE A 161 -40.89 -1.57 -9.68
CA PHE A 161 -40.88 -1.64 -11.15
C PHE A 161 -42.31 -1.56 -11.66
N VAL A 162 -42.67 -0.44 -12.28
CA VAL A 162 -43.87 -0.36 -13.12
C VAL A 162 -43.48 -0.89 -14.50
N LEU A 163 -43.80 -2.15 -14.79
CA LEU A 163 -43.71 -2.69 -16.14
C LEU A 163 -44.75 -1.98 -17.01
N CYS A 164 -44.33 -0.95 -17.74
CA CYS A 164 -45.16 -0.30 -18.74
C CYS A 164 -45.10 -1.08 -20.07
N THR A 165 -45.53 -2.35 -20.06
CA THR A 165 -45.60 -3.19 -21.27
C THR A 165 -47.05 -3.53 -21.62
N VAL A 166 -47.87 -2.53 -21.94
CA VAL A 166 -49.03 -2.74 -22.84
C VAL A 166 -49.41 -1.51 -23.68
N LYS A 167 -48.47 -0.61 -24.01
CA LYS A 167 -48.79 0.48 -24.96
C LYS A 167 -48.73 0.02 -26.42
N TYR A 168 -47.79 -0.88 -26.77
CA TYR A 168 -47.57 -1.28 -28.16
C TYR A 168 -48.47 -2.44 -28.63
N LEU A 169 -48.88 -3.35 -27.75
CA LEU A 169 -49.72 -4.50 -28.14
C LEU A 169 -51.21 -4.12 -28.30
N ILE A 170 -51.72 -3.20 -27.48
CA ILE A 170 -53.11 -2.71 -27.60
C ILE A 170 -53.26 -1.79 -28.82
N ILE A 171 -52.27 -0.97 -29.17
CA ILE A 171 -52.35 -0.13 -30.38
C ILE A 171 -52.40 -1.00 -31.64
N ILE A 172 -51.66 -2.11 -31.70
CA ILE A 172 -51.70 -3.04 -32.84
C ILE A 172 -53.03 -3.82 -32.89
N LEU A 173 -53.59 -4.24 -31.75
CA LEU A 173 -54.90 -4.91 -31.71
C LEU A 173 -56.06 -3.95 -32.04
N VAL A 174 -56.02 -2.70 -31.60
CA VAL A 174 -57.04 -1.68 -31.92
C VAL A 174 -56.94 -1.26 -33.38
N PHE A 175 -55.73 -1.20 -33.97
CA PHE A 175 -55.57 -0.95 -35.41
C PHE A 175 -56.08 -2.11 -36.28
N PHE A 176 -55.92 -3.37 -35.83
CA PHE A 176 -56.43 -4.53 -36.57
C PHE A 176 -57.94 -4.72 -36.46
N ILE A 177 -58.57 -4.28 -35.36
CA ILE A 177 -60.02 -4.39 -35.16
C ILE A 177 -60.79 -3.22 -35.81
N SER A 178 -60.12 -2.09 -36.11
CA SER A 178 -60.79 -0.93 -36.71
C SER A 178 -61.00 -1.01 -38.24
N TYR A 179 -60.47 -2.04 -38.92
CA TYR A 179 -60.61 -2.18 -40.39
C TYR A 179 -61.85 -2.99 -40.82
N ASN A 180 -62.65 -3.52 -39.90
CA ASN A 180 -63.82 -4.31 -40.26
C ASN A 180 -64.87 -4.31 -39.15
N MET A 181 -65.65 -3.22 -39.05
CA MET A 181 -67.09 -3.23 -38.72
C MET A 181 -67.62 -1.80 -38.49
N LYS A 182 -68.73 -1.48 -39.16
CA LYS A 182 -69.48 -0.23 -39.01
C LYS A 182 -70.20 -0.20 -37.67
N SER A 183 -70.04 0.93 -36.97
CA SER A 183 -70.93 1.55 -35.97
C SER A 183 -71.39 0.76 -34.73
N LEU A 184 -71.48 1.53 -33.65
CA LEU A 184 -72.30 1.35 -32.45
C LEU A 184 -71.77 0.44 -31.32
N LEU A 185 -71.74 1.06 -30.13
CA LEU A 185 -71.71 0.49 -28.79
C LEU A 185 -70.40 -0.18 -28.33
N LEU A 186 -69.51 0.61 -27.71
CA LEU A 186 -68.65 0.14 -26.61
C LEU A 186 -68.04 1.31 -25.82
N GLU A 187 -68.87 2.24 -25.37
CA GLU A 187 -68.47 3.33 -24.47
C GLU A 187 -68.67 2.99 -22.98
N ARG A 188 -68.92 1.72 -22.61
CA ARG A 188 -69.27 1.40 -21.22
C ARG A 188 -69.04 -0.04 -20.74
N ILE A 189 -67.97 -0.70 -21.19
CA ILE A 189 -67.58 -2.00 -20.62
C ILE A 189 -66.09 -2.05 -20.30
N SER A 190 -65.82 -2.22 -19.01
CA SER A 190 -64.56 -2.65 -18.37
C SER A 190 -63.46 -1.60 -18.18
N MET A 191 -63.73 -0.66 -17.27
CA MET A 191 -62.72 0.12 -16.55
C MET A 191 -62.19 -0.63 -15.31
N ASN A 192 -62.04 -1.97 -15.35
CA ASN A 192 -61.68 -2.77 -14.17
C ASN A 192 -60.83 -4.02 -14.49
N LEU A 193 -59.70 -3.84 -15.21
CA LEU A 193 -58.63 -4.85 -15.18
C LEU A 193 -57.25 -4.23 -15.50
N PHE A 194 -56.83 -3.20 -14.77
CA PHE A 194 -55.41 -2.85 -14.67
C PHE A 194 -54.80 -3.69 -13.55
N THR A 195 -54.46 -4.95 -13.84
CA THR A 195 -53.52 -5.70 -13.01
C THR A 195 -52.13 -5.11 -13.21
N HIS A 196 -51.80 -4.11 -12.39
CA HIS A 196 -50.43 -3.66 -12.21
C HIS A 196 -49.64 -4.80 -11.54
N ILE A 197 -48.91 -5.59 -12.32
CA ILE A 197 -47.85 -6.43 -11.75
C ILE A 197 -46.68 -5.48 -11.45
N ALA A 198 -46.70 -4.90 -10.25
CA ALA A 198 -45.53 -4.25 -9.68
C ALA A 198 -44.64 -5.35 -9.11
N ILE A 199 -43.53 -5.65 -9.77
CA ILE A 199 -42.49 -6.49 -9.17
C ILE A 199 -41.73 -5.58 -8.20
N ALA A 200 -42.02 -5.72 -6.92
CA ALA A 200 -41.23 -5.09 -5.87
C ALA A 200 -39.95 -5.93 -5.67
N ILE A 201 -38.82 -5.45 -6.20
CA ILE A 201 -37.52 -6.00 -5.81
C ILE A 201 -37.12 -5.26 -4.53
N GLN A 202 -37.10 -5.98 -3.40
CA GLN A 202 -36.58 -5.44 -2.15
C GLN A 202 -35.08 -5.20 -2.29
N GLY A 203 -34.66 -3.94 -2.30
CA GLY A 203 -33.26 -3.54 -2.32
C GLY A 203 -32.94 -2.69 -1.09
N ASN A 204 -32.11 -3.21 -0.18
CA ASN A 204 -31.63 -2.41 0.95
C ASN A 204 -30.62 -1.39 0.44
N THR A 205 -30.83 -0.12 0.79
CA THR A 205 -29.84 0.94 0.57
C THR A 205 -28.99 1.09 1.83
N PHE A 206 -27.68 1.04 1.66
CA PHE A 206 -26.72 1.25 2.74
C PHE A 206 -26.24 2.70 2.72
N TYR A 207 -26.30 3.35 3.87
CA TYR A 207 -25.59 4.60 4.13
C TYR A 207 -24.51 4.30 5.15
N LEU A 208 -23.27 4.66 4.83
CA LEU A 208 -22.11 4.44 5.68
C LEU A 208 -21.60 5.81 6.12
N PHE A 209 -21.73 6.08 7.41
CA PHE A 209 -21.18 7.26 8.07
C PHE A 209 -19.83 6.89 8.67
N TYR A 210 -18.86 7.79 8.60
CA TYR A 210 -17.51 7.54 9.09
C TYR A 210 -16.80 8.85 9.40
N GLU A 211 -15.78 8.78 10.24
CA GLU A 211 -14.81 9.86 10.40
C GLU A 211 -13.97 9.96 9.13
N THR A 212 -13.83 11.16 8.59
CA THR A 212 -12.85 11.51 7.56
C THR A 212 -11.97 12.63 8.05
N LYS A 213 -10.65 12.44 8.01
CA LYS A 213 -9.72 13.48 8.45
C LYS A 213 -9.27 14.35 7.29
N ASN A 214 -9.61 15.63 7.35
CA ASN A 214 -9.25 16.61 6.33
C ASN A 214 -7.73 16.74 6.21
N SER A 215 -7.18 16.56 5.00
CA SER A 215 -5.72 16.58 4.79
C SER A 215 -5.06 17.97 4.93
N ILE A 216 -5.87 19.03 4.99
CA ILE A 216 -5.42 20.43 5.08
C ILE A 216 -5.55 20.93 6.52
N THR A 217 -6.74 20.82 7.11
CA THR A 217 -7.00 21.31 8.48
C THR A 217 -6.57 20.32 9.55
N MET A 218 -6.37 19.05 9.19
CA MET A 218 -6.10 17.92 10.10
C MET A 218 -7.24 17.65 11.11
N GLN A 219 -8.43 18.21 10.88
CA GLN A 219 -9.64 17.97 11.65
C GLN A 219 -10.41 16.76 11.12
N GLY A 220 -11.03 15.99 12.02
CA GLY A 220 -12.02 14.96 11.68
C GLY A 220 -13.42 15.53 11.49
N ASP A 221 -14.04 15.18 10.37
CA ASP A 221 -15.42 15.52 10.03
C ASP A 221 -16.21 14.21 9.78
N ILE A 222 -17.54 14.27 9.76
CA ILE A 222 -18.35 13.09 9.49
C ILE A 222 -18.71 13.02 8.00
N GLY A 223 -18.11 12.06 7.28
CA GLY A 223 -18.42 11.76 5.89
C GLY A 223 -19.57 10.76 5.74
N VAL A 224 -20.22 10.74 4.57
CA VAL A 224 -21.22 9.71 4.25
C VAL A 224 -21.15 9.21 2.81
N SER A 225 -21.15 7.88 2.66
CA SER A 225 -21.22 7.18 1.38
C SER A 225 -22.49 6.32 1.27
N LYS A 226 -22.95 6.06 0.05
CA LYS A 226 -24.13 5.25 -0.25
C LYS A 226 -23.80 4.04 -1.12
N SER A 227 -24.37 2.88 -0.81
CA SER A 227 -24.33 1.69 -1.64
C SER A 227 -25.74 1.12 -1.86
N THR A 228 -26.01 0.66 -3.08
CA THR A 228 -27.27 0.03 -3.49
C THR A 228 -27.09 -1.41 -3.98
N ASN A 229 -25.88 -1.94 -3.90
CA ASN A 229 -25.50 -3.26 -4.41
C ASN A 229 -24.75 -4.08 -3.36
N LYS A 230 -25.29 -4.10 -2.13
CA LYS A 230 -24.73 -4.87 -1.00
C LYS A 230 -23.24 -4.54 -0.76
N GLY A 231 -22.91 -3.24 -0.75
CA GLY A 231 -21.55 -2.78 -0.43
C GLY A 231 -20.48 -3.05 -1.49
N ALA A 232 -20.82 -3.58 -2.67
CA ALA A 232 -19.85 -3.82 -3.74
C ALA A 232 -19.31 -2.53 -4.39
N THR A 233 -20.13 -1.48 -4.43
CA THR A 233 -19.73 -0.13 -4.83
C THR A 233 -20.28 0.91 -3.87
N TRP A 234 -19.49 1.97 -3.65
CA TRP A 234 -19.87 3.09 -2.80
C TRP A 234 -19.80 4.40 -3.58
N LYS A 235 -20.87 5.19 -3.52
CA LYS A 235 -20.91 6.55 -4.04
C LYS A 235 -20.73 7.51 -2.89
N GLN A 236 -19.72 8.37 -2.95
CA GLN A 236 -19.55 9.43 -1.97
C GLN A 236 -20.63 10.49 -2.12
N LEU A 237 -21.27 10.87 -1.00
CA LEU A 237 -22.33 11.89 -1.00
C LEU A 237 -21.84 13.24 -0.47
N GLY A 238 -20.87 13.26 0.45
CA GLY A 238 -20.28 14.48 1.01
C GLY A 238 -20.05 14.39 2.51
N ILE A 239 -19.86 15.56 3.14
CA ILE A 239 -19.79 15.71 4.59
C ILE A 239 -21.22 15.82 5.14
N ALA A 240 -21.55 14.93 6.07
CA ALA A 240 -22.81 14.91 6.79
C ALA A 240 -22.82 15.88 7.97
N LEU A 241 -21.70 16.02 8.68
CA LEU A 241 -21.58 16.94 9.80
C LEU A 241 -20.16 17.50 9.87
N ASP A 242 -20.08 18.82 10.00
CA ASP A 242 -18.87 19.63 10.12
C ASP A 242 -19.11 20.64 11.24
N GLU A 243 -18.15 20.78 12.15
CA GLU A 243 -18.17 21.67 13.32
C GLU A 243 -16.78 22.29 13.49
N ASP A 244 -16.64 23.31 14.32
CA ASP A 244 -15.35 24.00 14.56
C ASP A 244 -14.34 23.16 15.40
N TRP A 245 -14.60 21.87 15.61
CA TRP A 245 -13.78 20.95 16.40
C TRP A 245 -13.83 19.54 15.80
N HIS A 246 -12.90 18.68 16.26
CA HIS A 246 -12.77 17.31 15.76
C HIS A 246 -13.98 16.44 16.11
N LEU A 247 -14.57 15.81 15.09
CA LEU A 247 -15.67 14.84 15.19
C LEU A 247 -15.20 13.44 14.78
N SER A 248 -15.67 12.43 15.51
CA SER A 248 -15.47 11.02 15.19
C SER A 248 -16.67 10.18 15.65
N TYR A 249 -16.58 8.85 15.54
CA TYR A 249 -17.58 7.92 16.08
C TYR A 249 -19.06 8.30 15.80
N PRO A 250 -19.50 8.41 14.52
CA PRO A 250 -20.83 8.91 14.17
C PRO A 250 -21.96 7.91 14.45
N TYR A 251 -22.31 7.72 15.72
CA TYR A 251 -23.34 6.76 16.13
C TYR A 251 -24.74 7.19 15.61
N VAL A 252 -25.19 6.59 14.51
CA VAL A 252 -26.52 6.84 13.91
C VAL A 252 -27.55 5.84 14.42
N PHE A 253 -28.74 6.30 14.78
CA PHE A 253 -29.84 5.45 15.25
C PHE A 253 -31.22 6.05 14.93
N GLU A 254 -32.24 5.20 14.91
CA GLU A 254 -33.64 5.60 14.74
C GLU A 254 -34.38 5.58 16.07
N HIS A 255 -35.20 6.59 16.32
CA HIS A 255 -36.11 6.66 17.46
C HIS A 255 -37.35 7.47 17.09
N ASP A 256 -38.54 6.93 17.37
CA ASP A 256 -39.85 7.53 17.09
C ASP A 256 -40.00 8.01 15.63
N GLY A 257 -39.51 7.19 14.68
CA GLY A 257 -39.56 7.48 13.24
C GLY A 257 -38.64 8.61 12.78
N GLN A 258 -37.75 9.10 13.64
CA GLN A 258 -36.74 10.11 13.33
C GLN A 258 -35.34 9.50 13.37
N ILE A 259 -34.44 10.03 12.55
CA ILE A 259 -33.05 9.58 12.50
C ILE A 259 -32.17 10.58 13.25
N TYR A 260 -31.35 10.06 14.16
CA TYR A 260 -30.43 10.82 15.00
C TYR A 260 -28.98 10.39 14.78
N MET A 261 -28.05 11.32 14.99
CA MET A 261 -26.61 11.08 15.01
C MET A 261 -26.05 11.61 16.34
N MET A 262 -25.22 10.80 16.99
CA MET A 262 -24.51 11.14 18.22
C MET A 262 -23.01 10.94 18.00
N PRO A 263 -22.32 11.92 17.40
CA PRO A 263 -20.88 11.83 17.17
C PRO A 263 -20.11 12.00 18.49
N GLU A 264 -18.88 11.48 18.53
CA GLU A 264 -17.91 11.93 19.52
C GLU A 264 -17.51 13.38 19.22
N GLY A 265 -17.55 14.22 20.27
CA GLY A 265 -17.09 15.61 20.25
C GLY A 265 -16.32 15.95 21.51
N SER A 266 -15.50 15.02 22.01
CA SER A 266 -14.85 15.11 23.33
C SER A 266 -14.03 16.40 23.51
N GLN A 267 -13.45 16.94 22.43
CA GLN A 267 -12.76 18.24 22.41
C GLN A 267 -13.66 19.42 22.82
N LYS A 268 -14.95 19.39 22.47
CA LYS A 268 -15.92 20.44 22.82
C LYS A 268 -16.31 20.42 24.30
N GLY A 269 -16.19 19.26 24.95
CA GLY A 269 -16.51 19.03 26.35
C GLY A 269 -17.97 18.63 26.64
N ASP A 270 -18.78 18.37 25.61
CA ASP A 270 -20.17 17.93 25.74
C ASP A 270 -20.53 16.83 24.74
N LEU A 271 -21.55 16.03 25.05
CA LEU A 271 -22.11 14.99 24.18
C LEU A 271 -23.44 15.49 23.60
N ARG A 272 -23.52 15.49 22.28
CA ARG A 272 -24.60 16.10 21.50
C ARG A 272 -25.34 15.08 20.66
N ILE A 273 -26.64 15.28 20.49
CA ILE A 273 -27.47 14.55 19.54
C ILE A 273 -27.96 15.52 18.48
N TYR A 274 -27.79 15.12 17.22
CA TYR A 274 -28.28 15.83 16.04
C TYR A 274 -29.42 15.04 15.41
N ARG A 275 -30.43 15.73 14.90
CA ARG A 275 -31.57 15.14 14.17
C ARG A 275 -31.44 15.41 12.69
N ALA A 276 -31.69 14.40 11.86
CA ALA A 276 -31.73 14.57 10.41
C ALA A 276 -32.89 15.49 10.01
N VAL A 277 -32.60 16.51 9.20
CA VAL A 277 -33.60 17.37 8.56
C VAL A 277 -33.80 16.95 7.11
N ASN A 278 -32.70 16.70 6.41
CA ASN A 278 -32.68 16.15 5.06
C ASN A 278 -31.63 15.05 4.99
N PHE A 279 -32.05 13.83 5.26
CA PHE A 279 -31.18 12.67 5.36
C PHE A 279 -30.56 12.33 3.98
N PRO A 280 -29.25 12.06 3.87
CA PRO A 280 -28.27 11.87 4.95
C PRO A 280 -27.34 13.08 5.22
N LEU A 281 -27.55 14.24 4.58
CA LEU A 281 -26.55 15.32 4.53
C LEU A 281 -26.86 16.54 5.40
N GLN A 282 -28.10 16.74 5.85
CA GLN A 282 -28.45 17.90 6.68
C GLN A 282 -28.97 17.48 8.03
N TRP A 283 -28.31 17.99 9.07
CA TRP A 283 -28.56 17.67 10.46
C TRP A 283 -28.69 18.95 11.27
N ARG A 284 -29.51 18.93 12.31
CA ARG A 284 -29.64 20.04 13.27
C ARG A 284 -29.37 19.55 14.67
N LEU A 285 -28.69 20.37 15.49
CA LEU A 285 -28.51 20.07 16.91
C LEU A 285 -29.89 19.95 17.58
N GLU A 286 -30.19 18.77 18.10
CA GLU A 286 -31.44 18.52 18.83
C GLU A 286 -31.25 18.82 20.31
N LYS A 287 -30.16 18.30 20.89
CA LYS A 287 -29.95 18.39 22.34
C LYS A 287 -28.49 18.14 22.73
N VAL A 288 -28.02 18.91 23.71
CA VAL A 288 -26.83 18.56 24.50
C VAL A 288 -27.29 17.63 25.62
N ILE A 289 -26.97 16.34 25.51
CA ILE A 289 -27.46 15.33 26.45
C ILE A 289 -26.56 15.17 27.69
N MET A 290 -25.30 15.57 27.59
CA MET A 290 -24.36 15.55 28.71
C MET A 290 -23.28 16.62 28.56
N LYS A 291 -22.93 17.34 29.62
CA LYS A 291 -21.79 18.28 29.64
C LYS A 291 -20.53 17.59 30.18
N LYS A 292 -20.05 16.59 29.44
CA LYS A 292 -18.88 15.77 29.78
C LYS A 292 -18.15 15.38 28.49
N PRO A 293 -16.80 15.35 28.45
CA PRO A 293 -16.02 15.02 27.26
C PRO A 293 -16.00 13.50 27.01
N LEU A 294 -17.16 12.91 26.70
CA LEU A 294 -17.25 11.48 26.49
C LEU A 294 -16.67 11.06 25.14
N VAL A 295 -15.92 9.97 25.18
CA VAL A 295 -15.25 9.32 24.05
C VAL A 295 -15.99 8.03 23.68
N ASP A 296 -16.11 7.74 22.38
CA ASP A 296 -16.73 6.56 21.77
C ASP A 296 -18.07 6.17 22.42
N SER A 297 -19.00 7.12 22.47
CA SER A 297 -20.26 6.92 23.17
C SER A 297 -21.30 6.20 22.31
N PHE A 298 -22.07 5.30 22.92
CA PHE A 298 -23.23 4.69 22.27
C PHE A 298 -24.42 4.58 23.21
N ILE A 299 -25.62 4.50 22.64
CA ILE A 299 -26.86 4.24 23.36
C ILE A 299 -27.40 2.84 23.01
N THR A 300 -27.96 2.13 23.98
CA THR A 300 -28.69 0.88 23.71
C THR A 300 -29.93 0.76 24.58
N ASN A 301 -30.98 0.16 24.03
CA ASN A 301 -32.19 -0.16 24.80
C ASN A 301 -32.09 -1.59 25.33
N TYR A 302 -32.15 -1.74 26.65
CA TYR A 302 -32.11 -3.03 27.33
C TYR A 302 -32.94 -3.00 28.60
N GLY A 303 -33.80 -4.02 28.79
CA GLY A 303 -34.69 -4.12 29.95
C GLY A 303 -35.66 -2.93 30.12
N GLY A 304 -36.15 -2.37 29.01
CA GLY A 304 -37.08 -1.23 29.03
C GLY A 304 -36.45 0.12 29.40
N LYS A 305 -35.13 0.20 29.52
CA LYS A 305 -34.37 1.44 29.77
C LYS A 305 -33.36 1.69 28.65
N TYR A 306 -33.00 2.96 28.49
CA TYR A 306 -31.88 3.36 27.65
C TYR A 306 -30.62 3.43 28.50
N TRP A 307 -29.52 2.92 27.95
CA TRP A 307 -28.21 2.89 28.57
C TRP A 307 -27.22 3.62 27.67
N LEU A 308 -26.46 4.54 28.24
CA LEU A 308 -25.38 5.27 27.59
C LEU A 308 -24.06 4.74 28.12
N PHE A 309 -23.16 4.35 27.23
CA PHE A 309 -21.80 3.91 27.55
C PHE A 309 -20.83 4.93 26.95
N GLY A 310 -19.73 5.22 27.65
CA GLY A 310 -18.68 6.10 27.15
C GLY A 310 -17.50 6.18 28.11
N SER A 311 -16.39 6.76 27.66
CA SER A 311 -15.18 6.95 28.46
C SER A 311 -14.93 8.43 28.71
N ASP A 312 -14.46 8.81 29.90
CA ASP A 312 -14.03 10.17 30.22
C ASP A 312 -12.56 10.19 30.65
N HIS A 313 -11.71 10.65 29.75
CA HIS A 313 -10.26 10.69 29.97
C HIS A 313 -9.78 11.96 30.73
N SER A 314 -10.69 12.80 31.25
CA SER A 314 -10.33 14.07 31.89
C SER A 314 -10.10 13.97 33.42
N GLY A 315 -10.53 12.86 34.05
CA GLY A 315 -10.44 12.69 35.50
C GLY A 315 -9.02 12.46 36.03
N PHE A 316 -8.74 12.92 37.25
CA PHE A 316 -7.46 12.59 37.91
C PHE A 316 -7.35 11.08 38.16
N GLY A 317 -6.23 10.47 37.75
CA GLY A 317 -6.00 9.03 37.88
C GLY A 317 -6.71 8.14 36.84
N THR A 318 -7.37 8.72 35.82
CA THR A 318 -7.95 7.95 34.72
C THR A 318 -6.86 7.40 33.81
N LYS A 319 -6.95 6.10 33.50
CA LYS A 319 -6.11 5.46 32.49
C LYS A 319 -6.71 5.72 31.12
N LYS A 320 -6.01 6.47 30.27
CA LYS A 320 -6.43 6.74 28.88
C LYS A 320 -6.70 5.42 28.15
N ASN A 321 -7.87 5.32 27.49
CA ASN A 321 -8.40 4.11 26.82
C ASN A 321 -8.69 2.91 27.76
N GLY A 322 -8.58 3.08 29.07
CA GLY A 322 -8.81 2.04 30.08
C GLY A 322 -10.06 2.25 30.94
N GLN A 323 -10.82 3.33 30.69
CA GLN A 323 -11.97 3.72 31.49
C GLN A 323 -13.29 3.41 30.79
N LEU A 324 -14.30 2.98 31.55
CA LEU A 324 -15.68 2.84 31.08
C LEU A 324 -16.66 3.37 32.12
N GLU A 325 -17.62 4.18 31.69
CA GLU A 325 -18.72 4.68 32.51
C GLU A 325 -20.06 4.38 31.84
N ILE A 326 -21.10 4.18 32.66
CA ILE A 326 -22.45 3.85 32.22
C ILE A 326 -23.46 4.82 32.84
N TRP A 327 -24.46 5.22 32.07
CA TRP A 327 -25.63 5.97 32.53
C TRP A 327 -26.91 5.32 32.03
N TYR A 328 -28.03 5.63 32.68
CA TYR A 328 -29.33 5.14 32.27
C TYR A 328 -30.40 6.24 32.25
N SER A 329 -31.39 6.06 31.40
CA SER A 329 -32.55 6.94 31.27
C SER A 329 -33.79 6.19 30.77
N ASN A 330 -34.94 6.85 30.85
CA ASN A 330 -36.19 6.39 30.25
C ASN A 330 -36.33 6.86 28.79
N SER A 331 -35.46 7.77 28.32
CA SER A 331 -35.43 8.28 26.95
C SER A 331 -33.98 8.34 26.46
N PRO A 332 -33.71 8.11 25.16
CA PRO A 332 -32.37 8.27 24.60
C PRO A 332 -31.92 9.75 24.57
N LEU A 333 -32.85 10.69 24.80
CA LEU A 333 -32.56 12.12 24.91
C LEU A 333 -32.31 12.56 26.37
N GLY A 334 -32.23 11.61 27.31
CA GLY A 334 -32.06 11.87 28.73
C GLY A 334 -33.33 12.37 29.44
N PRO A 335 -33.22 12.89 30.68
CA PRO A 335 -31.98 13.10 31.42
C PRO A 335 -31.30 11.79 31.82
N TRP A 336 -29.97 11.80 31.83
CA TRP A 336 -29.14 10.62 32.12
C TRP A 336 -28.77 10.57 33.61
N LYS A 337 -28.98 9.41 34.24
CA LYS A 337 -28.56 9.13 35.63
C LYS A 337 -27.32 8.24 35.63
N PRO A 338 -26.27 8.57 36.40
CA PRO A 338 -25.07 7.74 36.46
C PRO A 338 -25.37 6.38 37.09
N HIS A 339 -24.71 5.34 36.57
CA HIS A 339 -24.72 4.03 37.19
C HIS A 339 -23.96 4.09 38.54
N LYS A 340 -24.46 3.39 39.57
CA LYS A 340 -23.92 3.49 40.94
C LYS A 340 -22.46 3.05 41.08
N LYS A 341 -22.00 2.19 40.17
CA LYS A 341 -20.62 1.69 40.14
C LYS A 341 -19.69 2.48 39.20
N ASN A 342 -20.07 3.67 38.74
CA ASN A 342 -19.16 4.47 37.91
C ASN A 342 -17.92 4.94 38.71
N PRO A 343 -16.71 4.93 38.11
CA PRO A 343 -16.40 4.30 36.82
C PRO A 343 -16.47 2.78 36.92
N ILE A 344 -17.13 2.15 35.95
CA ILE A 344 -17.26 0.69 35.89
C ILE A 344 -15.89 0.04 35.79
N TYR A 345 -15.04 0.59 34.92
CA TYR A 345 -13.66 0.18 34.75
C TYR A 345 -12.73 1.39 34.74
N ASN A 346 -11.52 1.19 35.27
CA ASN A 346 -10.35 2.05 35.11
C ASN A 346 -9.09 1.15 35.11
N ILE A 347 -9.01 0.31 34.08
CA ILE A 347 -8.11 -0.85 33.98
C ILE A 347 -7.05 -0.64 32.90
N ASP A 348 -6.25 -1.67 32.61
CA ASP A 348 -5.28 -1.59 31.52
C ASP A 348 -5.98 -1.41 30.16
N LYS A 349 -5.39 -0.57 29.30
CA LYS A 349 -5.92 -0.22 27.98
C LYS A 349 -6.01 -1.39 26.99
N SER A 350 -5.38 -2.53 27.29
CA SER A 350 -5.49 -3.76 26.49
C SER A 350 -6.77 -4.55 26.75
N LEU A 351 -7.50 -4.24 27.84
CA LEU A 351 -8.63 -5.05 28.33
C LEU A 351 -9.99 -4.65 27.74
N GLY A 352 -10.06 -3.76 26.75
CA GLY A 352 -11.30 -3.50 26.02
C GLY A 352 -12.31 -2.56 26.70
N ALA A 353 -11.86 -1.69 27.61
CA ALA A 353 -12.76 -0.77 28.31
C ALA A 353 -13.35 0.31 27.38
N ARG A 354 -12.53 0.92 26.51
CA ARG A 354 -12.99 1.86 25.47
C ARG A 354 -13.87 1.13 24.45
N ASN A 355 -14.99 1.72 24.07
CA ASN A 355 -15.95 1.10 23.14
C ASN A 355 -15.39 1.01 21.72
N GLY A 356 -15.79 0.02 20.93
CA GLY A 356 -15.29 -0.24 19.58
C GLY A 356 -16.40 -0.39 18.54
N GLY A 357 -17.46 0.42 18.62
CA GLY A 357 -18.58 0.42 17.68
C GLY A 357 -19.94 0.12 18.31
N ARG A 358 -20.89 -0.29 17.46
CA ARG A 358 -22.29 -0.47 17.85
C ARG A 358 -22.47 -1.75 18.70
N PRO A 359 -23.19 -1.70 19.85
CA PRO A 359 -23.58 -2.92 20.54
C PRO A 359 -24.66 -3.66 19.74
N PHE A 360 -24.63 -4.98 19.75
CA PHE A 360 -25.58 -5.81 19.00
C PHE A 360 -26.26 -6.84 19.90
N LYS A 361 -27.46 -7.27 19.50
CA LYS A 361 -28.23 -8.31 20.19
C LYS A 361 -28.21 -9.58 19.37
N TYR A 362 -27.83 -10.70 19.96
CA TYR A 362 -27.80 -12.00 19.30
C TYR A 362 -28.30 -13.08 20.27
N GLU A 363 -29.24 -13.93 19.80
CA GLU A 363 -29.86 -14.99 20.62
C GLU A 363 -30.36 -14.49 21.99
N GLY A 364 -30.99 -13.31 22.01
CA GLY A 364 -31.53 -12.70 23.24
C GLY A 364 -30.50 -12.03 24.16
N ASN A 365 -29.20 -12.17 23.89
CA ASN A 365 -28.13 -11.57 24.68
C ASN A 365 -27.64 -10.25 24.07
N LEU A 366 -27.15 -9.33 24.91
CA LEU A 366 -26.53 -8.07 24.48
C LEU A 366 -25.00 -8.20 24.47
N TYR A 367 -24.37 -7.68 23.43
CA TYR A 367 -22.93 -7.69 23.26
C TYR A 367 -22.39 -6.27 23.05
N ARG A 368 -21.25 -6.00 23.68
CA ARG A 368 -20.48 -4.74 23.53
C ARG A 368 -19.18 -5.03 22.81
N THR A 369 -18.81 -4.18 21.87
CA THR A 369 -17.48 -4.17 21.27
C THR A 369 -16.58 -3.22 22.04
N GLY A 370 -15.33 -3.62 22.26
CA GLY A 370 -14.31 -2.82 22.96
C GLY A 370 -12.96 -2.86 22.25
N GLN A 371 -12.10 -1.90 22.54
CA GLN A 371 -10.80 -1.74 21.87
C GLN A 371 -9.65 -2.27 22.73
N ASP A 372 -8.81 -3.11 22.13
CA ASP A 372 -7.48 -3.40 22.67
C ASP A 372 -6.49 -2.31 22.22
N CYS A 373 -6.04 -1.48 23.15
CA CYS A 373 -5.07 -0.41 22.92
C CYS A 373 -3.71 -0.67 23.59
N GLY A 374 -3.38 -1.93 23.92
CA GLY A 374 -2.17 -2.31 24.63
C GLY A 374 -0.88 -1.93 23.89
N ASP A 375 -0.55 -2.69 22.86
CA ASP A 375 0.68 -2.52 22.07
C ASP A 375 0.69 -1.24 21.23
N THR A 376 -0.44 -0.94 20.59
CA THR A 376 -0.66 0.24 19.78
C THR A 376 -2.12 0.67 19.93
N TYR A 377 -2.42 1.95 19.68
CA TYR A 377 -3.80 2.42 19.66
C TYR A 377 -4.59 1.66 18.59
N GLY A 378 -5.74 1.07 18.98
CA GLY A 378 -6.62 0.37 18.06
C GLY A 378 -6.07 -0.95 17.53
N ARG A 379 -5.31 -1.71 18.34
CA ARG A 379 -4.65 -2.95 17.91
C ARG A 379 -5.65 -3.97 17.35
N ARG A 380 -6.78 -4.16 18.03
CA ARG A 380 -7.87 -5.05 17.62
C ARG A 380 -9.17 -4.75 18.38
N VAL A 381 -10.27 -5.27 17.86
CA VAL A 381 -11.58 -5.30 18.55
C VAL A 381 -11.68 -6.54 19.44
N ARG A 382 -12.33 -6.37 20.60
CA ARG A 382 -12.76 -7.42 21.53
C ARG A 382 -14.28 -7.37 21.67
N VAL A 383 -14.91 -8.50 21.98
CA VAL A 383 -16.36 -8.60 22.17
C VAL A 383 -16.68 -9.10 23.56
N PHE A 384 -17.65 -8.47 24.21
CA PHE A 384 -18.08 -8.80 25.57
C PHE A 384 -19.57 -9.09 25.59
N LYS A 385 -19.94 -10.28 26.08
CA LYS A 385 -21.32 -10.61 26.41
C LYS A 385 -21.68 -9.92 27.72
N ILE A 386 -22.71 -9.07 27.70
CA ILE A 386 -23.23 -8.45 28.92
C ILE A 386 -24.15 -9.46 29.62
N GLU A 387 -23.72 -9.95 30.78
CA GLU A 387 -24.50 -10.89 31.60
C GLU A 387 -25.50 -10.16 32.50
N THR A 388 -25.07 -9.06 33.11
CA THR A 388 -25.88 -8.27 34.03
C THR A 388 -25.78 -6.80 33.67
N LEU A 389 -26.93 -6.16 33.48
CA LEU A 389 -27.05 -4.72 33.28
C LEU A 389 -28.28 -4.20 34.02
N THR A 390 -28.05 -3.69 35.23
CA THR A 390 -29.06 -3.06 36.08
C THR A 390 -28.55 -1.69 36.55
N SER A 391 -29.34 -0.93 37.30
CA SER A 391 -28.88 0.39 37.81
C SER A 391 -27.83 0.30 38.92
N ASN A 392 -27.63 -0.90 39.48
CA ASN A 392 -26.75 -1.14 40.63
C ASN A 392 -25.60 -2.11 40.31
N GLU A 393 -25.70 -2.87 39.22
CA GLU A 393 -24.77 -3.94 38.88
C GLU A 393 -24.55 -4.02 37.37
N TYR A 394 -23.28 -4.14 37.00
CA TYR A 394 -22.82 -4.39 35.64
C TYR A 394 -21.83 -5.56 35.66
N LYS A 395 -21.99 -6.50 34.75
CA LYS A 395 -21.06 -7.61 34.52
C LYS A 395 -21.05 -7.99 33.05
N GLU A 396 -19.86 -8.11 32.50
CA GLU A 396 -19.64 -8.62 31.14
C GLU A 396 -18.53 -9.69 31.14
N VAL A 397 -18.54 -10.55 30.13
CA VAL A 397 -17.55 -11.62 29.92
C VAL A 397 -17.08 -11.56 28.48
N GLU A 398 -15.77 -11.59 28.26
CA GLU A 398 -15.18 -11.61 26.91
C GLU A 398 -15.57 -12.89 26.18
N VAL A 399 -15.95 -12.75 24.91
CA VAL A 399 -16.27 -13.85 24.01
C VAL A 399 -15.44 -13.73 22.73
N PRO A 400 -15.09 -14.86 22.07
CA PRO A 400 -14.37 -14.80 20.81
C PRO A 400 -15.20 -14.09 19.72
N LEU A 401 -14.57 -13.13 19.04
CA LEU A 401 -15.18 -12.41 17.92
C LEU A 401 -15.35 -13.29 16.66
N GLY A 402 -14.57 -14.37 16.53
CA GLY A 402 -14.62 -15.29 15.38
C GLY A 402 -13.91 -14.80 14.11
N PHE A 403 -13.35 -13.58 14.13
CA PHE A 403 -12.52 -13.07 13.04
C PHE A 403 -11.16 -13.77 13.00
N VAL A 404 -10.75 -14.21 11.80
CA VAL A 404 -9.42 -14.78 11.56
C VAL A 404 -8.48 -13.65 11.13
N GLU A 405 -7.47 -13.38 11.94
CA GLU A 405 -6.44 -12.38 11.61
C GLU A 405 -5.65 -12.82 10.36
N SER A 406 -5.35 -11.85 9.48
CA SER A 406 -4.58 -12.14 8.28
C SER A 406 -3.11 -12.37 8.60
N ASN A 407 -2.58 -13.52 8.16
CA ASN A 407 -1.15 -13.84 8.24
C ASN A 407 -0.28 -13.01 7.27
N LYS A 408 -0.89 -12.14 6.44
CA LYS A 408 -0.17 -11.23 5.54
C LYS A 408 0.49 -10.06 6.27
N GLY A 409 0.18 -9.85 7.55
CA GLY A 409 0.70 -8.72 8.31
C GLY A 409 0.35 -7.39 7.63
N ARG A 410 1.33 -6.47 7.50
CA ARG A 410 1.10 -5.13 6.92
C ARG A 410 0.61 -5.12 5.47
N ASN A 411 0.71 -6.24 4.74
CA ASN A 411 0.20 -6.33 3.37
C ASN A 411 -1.33 -6.56 3.32
N ALA A 412 -1.96 -6.92 4.44
CA ALA A 412 -3.42 -6.89 4.59
C ALA A 412 -3.86 -5.50 5.08
N TRP A 413 -4.95 -4.99 4.52
CA TRP A 413 -5.47 -3.64 4.80
C TRP A 413 -5.80 -3.40 6.28
N ASN A 414 -6.20 -4.45 7.00
CA ASN A 414 -6.49 -4.46 8.44
C ASN A 414 -5.45 -5.26 9.24
N GLY A 415 -4.24 -5.47 8.69
CA GLY A 415 -3.28 -6.42 9.27
C GLY A 415 -2.48 -5.88 10.47
N ALA A 416 -2.45 -4.57 10.69
CA ALA A 416 -1.81 -3.99 11.87
C ALA A 416 -2.82 -3.63 12.96
N ARG A 417 -3.97 -3.08 12.57
CA ARG A 417 -4.96 -2.48 13.46
C ARG A 417 -6.36 -2.54 12.86
N TYR A 418 -7.35 -2.61 13.73
CA TYR A 418 -8.79 -2.50 13.46
C TYR A 418 -9.47 -2.29 14.81
N HIS A 419 -10.18 -1.17 15.01
CA HIS A 419 -10.68 -0.81 16.35
C HIS A 419 -12.17 -0.53 16.39
N HIS A 420 -12.82 -0.48 15.24
CA HIS A 420 -14.24 -0.24 15.14
C HIS A 420 -14.94 -1.37 14.41
N LEU A 421 -16.05 -1.85 14.96
CA LEU A 421 -16.94 -2.82 14.34
C LEU A 421 -18.41 -2.45 14.57
N ASP A 422 -19.15 -2.22 13.48
CA ASP A 422 -20.61 -2.08 13.49
C ASP A 422 -21.24 -3.32 12.83
N VAL A 423 -22.05 -4.07 13.59
CA VAL A 423 -22.71 -5.30 13.14
C VAL A 423 -24.22 -5.16 13.23
N GLN A 424 -24.91 -5.48 12.13
CA GLN A 424 -26.36 -5.35 12.03
C GLN A 424 -26.99 -6.54 11.33
N HIS A 425 -28.20 -6.89 11.77
CA HIS A 425 -29.01 -7.92 11.14
C HIS A 425 -29.67 -7.37 9.87
N LEU A 426 -29.57 -8.11 8.77
CA LEU A 426 -30.13 -7.71 7.48
C LEU A 426 -31.64 -8.01 7.44
N PRO A 427 -32.47 -7.12 6.86
CA PRO A 427 -33.88 -7.40 6.61
C PRO A 427 -34.13 -8.65 5.75
N SER A 428 -33.20 -9.00 4.88
CA SER A 428 -33.26 -10.18 4.00
C SER A 428 -32.90 -11.50 4.73
N GLY A 429 -32.52 -11.44 6.01
CA GLY A 429 -31.87 -12.53 6.72
C GLY A 429 -30.34 -12.44 6.63
N GLY A 430 -29.68 -12.97 7.66
CA GLY A 430 -28.23 -12.91 7.85
C GLY A 430 -27.74 -11.62 8.50
N TRP A 431 -26.43 -11.46 8.55
CA TRP A 431 -25.74 -10.37 9.23
C TRP A 431 -24.78 -9.65 8.27
N VAL A 432 -24.62 -8.35 8.49
CA VAL A 432 -23.60 -7.51 7.87
C VAL A 432 -22.73 -6.88 8.95
N GLY A 433 -21.43 -6.84 8.73
CA GLY A 433 -20.47 -6.13 9.57
C GLY A 433 -19.69 -5.12 8.76
N ILE A 434 -19.42 -3.95 9.32
CA ILE A 434 -18.48 -2.97 8.78
C ILE A 434 -17.37 -2.75 9.80
N MET A 435 -16.12 -2.77 9.34
CA MET A 435 -14.95 -2.65 10.19
C MET A 435 -13.95 -1.70 9.57
N ASP A 436 -13.29 -0.88 10.39
CA ASP A 436 -12.10 -0.16 9.94
C ASP A 436 -10.85 -1.04 10.01
N GLY A 437 -9.76 -0.56 9.41
CA GLY A 437 -8.51 -1.28 9.42
C GLY A 437 -7.37 -0.44 8.88
N ASP A 438 -6.19 -0.68 9.43
CA ASP A 438 -4.96 -0.04 9.04
C ASP A 438 -3.78 -1.04 8.95
N ARG A 439 -2.84 -0.69 8.07
CA ARG A 439 -1.64 -1.46 7.72
C ARG A 439 -0.44 -1.12 8.59
N VAL A 440 -0.47 0.04 9.26
CA VAL A 440 0.65 0.53 10.06
C VAL A 440 0.27 0.69 11.54
N PRO A 441 1.21 0.56 12.48
CA PRO A 441 0.97 0.95 13.86
C PRO A 441 0.84 2.47 14.02
N SER A 442 0.16 2.90 15.09
CA SER A 442 0.09 4.33 15.45
C SER A 442 1.50 4.89 15.69
N GLY A 443 1.79 6.07 15.11
CA GLY A 443 3.07 6.75 15.25
C GLY A 443 4.23 6.15 14.44
N ASP A 444 3.96 5.27 13.47
CA ASP A 444 5.00 4.64 12.63
C ASP A 444 5.86 5.68 11.89
N SER A 445 5.25 6.72 11.32
CA SER A 445 5.93 7.82 10.63
C SER A 445 6.91 8.59 11.55
N VAL A 446 6.47 9.00 12.75
CA VAL A 446 7.37 9.62 13.75
C VAL A 446 8.50 8.68 14.15
N ARG A 447 8.18 7.41 14.39
CA ARG A 447 9.16 6.40 14.80
C ARG A 447 10.21 6.20 13.71
N ARG A 448 9.79 6.03 12.45
CA ARG A 448 10.67 5.92 11.28
C ARG A 448 11.57 7.14 11.18
N PHE A 449 11.00 8.34 11.21
CA PHE A 449 11.79 9.58 11.16
C PHE A 449 12.82 9.65 12.30
N THR A 450 12.41 9.35 13.54
CA THR A 450 13.28 9.36 14.72
C THR A 450 14.42 8.35 14.60
N VAL A 451 14.12 7.10 14.21
CA VAL A 451 15.12 6.05 14.01
C VAL A 451 16.08 6.42 12.87
N GLY A 452 15.55 6.99 11.78
CA GLY A 452 16.31 7.45 10.64
C GLY A 452 17.31 8.54 11.03
N CYS A 453 16.85 9.59 11.72
CA CYS A 453 17.70 10.66 12.23
C CYS A 453 18.75 10.15 13.22
N ALA A 454 18.37 9.25 14.14
CA ALA A 454 19.29 8.63 15.08
C ALA A 454 20.38 7.83 14.36
N SER A 455 20.02 7.07 13.32
CA SER A 455 20.97 6.30 12.51
C SER A 455 21.99 7.20 11.80
N VAL A 456 21.53 8.30 11.19
CA VAL A 456 22.41 9.30 10.55
C VAL A 456 23.30 10.00 11.58
N ALA A 457 22.79 10.31 12.78
CA ALA A 457 23.58 10.89 13.86
C ALA A 457 24.69 9.94 14.34
N VAL A 458 24.39 8.66 14.53
CA VAL A 458 25.39 7.64 14.90
C VAL A 458 26.44 7.47 13.79
N ALA A 459 26.03 7.43 12.52
CA ALA A 459 26.96 7.40 11.39
C ALA A 459 27.90 8.61 11.38
N SER A 460 27.36 9.81 11.68
CA SER A 460 28.15 11.04 11.79
C SER A 460 29.18 10.97 12.92
N ILE A 461 28.80 10.43 14.08
CA ILE A 461 29.72 10.20 15.21
C ILE A 461 30.83 9.22 14.82
N LEU A 462 30.50 8.13 14.10
CA LEU A 462 31.50 7.17 13.61
C LEU A 462 32.47 7.82 12.62
N ILE A 463 32.01 8.70 11.74
CA ILE A 463 32.86 9.47 10.82
C ILE A 463 33.81 10.38 11.60
N VAL A 464 33.33 11.07 12.64
CA VAL A 464 34.17 11.90 13.51
C VAL A 464 35.24 11.04 14.22
N LEU A 465 34.84 9.90 14.79
CA LEU A 465 35.76 8.96 15.44
C LEU A 465 36.81 8.42 14.46
N LEU A 466 36.40 8.07 13.24
CA LEU A 466 37.29 7.65 12.16
C LEU A 466 38.30 8.75 11.83
N GLY A 467 37.85 10.00 11.71
CA GLY A 467 38.70 11.16 11.48
C GLY A 467 39.72 11.38 12.60
N VAL A 468 39.32 11.18 13.85
CA VAL A 468 40.22 11.27 15.02
C VAL A 468 41.24 10.12 15.04
N LEU A 469 40.82 8.87 14.78
CA LEU A 469 41.71 7.70 14.72
C LEU A 469 42.74 7.80 13.59
N LEU A 470 42.32 8.29 12.43
CA LEU A 470 43.19 8.52 11.29
C LEU A 470 44.07 9.77 11.47
N GLY A 471 43.69 10.68 12.37
CA GLY A 471 44.40 11.92 12.69
C GLY A 471 44.14 13.06 11.72
N PHE A 472 43.03 13.00 10.98
CA PHE A 472 42.53 14.09 10.16
C PHE A 472 41.79 15.15 11.00
N VAL A 473 41.22 14.75 12.13
CA VAL A 473 40.40 15.58 13.02
C VAL A 473 41.10 15.77 14.36
N ASN A 474 41.35 17.02 14.74
CA ASN A 474 41.85 17.41 16.06
C ASN A 474 40.78 18.25 16.76
N CYS A 475 40.46 17.99 18.04
CA CYS A 475 39.54 18.83 18.81
C CYS A 475 40.25 20.13 19.22
N ILE A 476 40.23 21.13 18.35
CA ILE A 476 40.82 22.45 18.62
C ILE A 476 39.71 23.37 19.14
N VAL A 477 39.81 23.81 20.40
CA VAL A 477 38.98 24.90 20.93
C VAL A 477 39.56 26.22 20.38
N PRO A 478 38.82 27.02 19.60
CA PRO A 478 39.32 28.29 19.09
C PRO A 478 39.64 29.25 20.25
N VAL A 479 40.84 29.83 20.26
CA VAL A 479 41.27 30.77 21.32
C VAL A 479 40.52 32.11 21.24
N ASN A 480 39.90 32.44 20.10
CA ASN A 480 39.32 33.76 19.80
C ASN A 480 37.85 33.96 20.19
N TRP A 481 37.24 33.10 21.02
CA TRP A 481 35.86 33.35 21.48
C TRP A 481 35.75 34.45 22.55
N PHE A 482 36.85 35.09 22.94
CA PHE A 482 36.82 36.21 23.89
C PHE A 482 37.74 37.36 23.43
N ILE A 483 37.11 38.51 23.18
CA ILE A 483 37.67 39.77 22.68
C ILE A 483 38.66 40.32 23.70
N HIS A 484 39.88 40.68 23.26
CA HIS A 484 40.80 41.49 24.05
C HIS A 484 40.69 42.95 23.55
N ASN A 485 39.87 43.76 24.21
CA ASN A 485 39.88 45.21 24.02
C ASN A 485 41.17 45.76 24.66
N SER A 486 42.13 46.15 23.84
CA SER A 486 43.33 46.86 24.27
C SER A 486 43.12 48.37 24.10
N GLY A 487 42.62 49.00 25.15
CA GLY A 487 42.50 50.45 25.30
C GLY A 487 43.33 50.92 26.49
N LYS A 488 44.39 51.68 26.19
CA LYS A 488 45.31 52.48 27.02
C LYS A 488 45.03 52.66 28.53
N ARG A 489 46.09 52.34 29.30
CA ARG A 489 46.73 53.05 30.45
C ARG A 489 45.97 53.36 31.76
N ASN A 490 46.64 52.91 32.83
CA ASN A 490 46.87 53.51 34.17
C ASN A 490 46.06 53.01 35.40
N LEU A 491 46.84 52.37 36.28
CA LEU A 491 46.82 52.18 37.75
C LEU A 491 45.53 51.88 38.55
N THR A 492 45.70 50.81 39.35
CA THR A 492 45.17 50.53 40.69
C THR A 492 43.70 50.15 40.85
N PHE A 493 43.41 48.85 40.68
CA PHE A 493 42.70 48.10 41.72
C PHE A 493 43.14 46.63 41.72
N LEU A 494 43.28 46.06 42.91
CA LEU A 494 43.84 44.74 43.17
C LEU A 494 43.14 43.61 42.38
N SER A 495 44.00 42.66 42.01
CA SER A 495 43.76 41.34 41.45
C SER A 495 42.48 40.63 41.94
N TRP A 496 41.52 40.45 41.04
CA TRP A 496 40.65 39.28 41.05
C TRP A 496 40.30 38.89 39.61
N GLU A 497 41.29 38.37 38.90
CA GLU A 497 41.12 37.79 37.57
C GLU A 497 40.46 36.41 37.71
N ARG A 498 39.13 36.41 37.85
CA ARG A 498 38.33 35.17 37.86
C ARG A 498 38.26 34.62 36.43
N SER A 499 39.33 33.97 36.00
CA SER A 499 39.34 33.20 34.75
C SER A 499 38.24 32.11 34.81
N ASN A 500 37.35 32.12 33.81
CA ASN A 500 36.13 31.32 33.77
C ASN A 500 36.40 29.80 33.94
N VAL A 501 35.93 29.21 35.04
CA VAL A 501 36.02 27.78 35.41
C VAL A 501 35.43 26.86 34.32
N LEU A 502 34.44 27.33 33.58
CA LEU A 502 33.86 26.59 32.46
C LEU A 502 34.88 26.39 31.33
N SER A 503 35.69 27.42 31.06
CA SER A 503 36.68 27.40 29.97
C SER A 503 37.85 26.45 30.27
N SER A 504 38.28 26.37 31.53
CA SER A 504 39.36 25.47 31.95
C SER A 504 38.92 24.01 31.96
N ARG A 505 37.66 23.74 32.35
CA ARG A 505 37.06 22.39 32.28
C ARG A 505 36.88 21.92 30.84
N VAL A 506 36.37 22.77 29.94
CA VAL A 506 36.25 22.45 28.50
C VAL A 506 37.63 22.24 27.88
N ARG A 507 38.61 23.09 28.17
CA ARG A 507 39.98 22.96 27.65
C ARG A 507 40.68 21.70 28.19
N ARG A 508 40.43 21.31 29.45
CA ARG A 508 40.94 20.07 30.05
C ARG A 508 40.25 18.84 29.43
N PHE A 509 38.95 18.90 29.18
CA PHE A 509 38.19 17.85 28.49
C PHE A 509 38.65 17.66 27.04
N CYS A 510 38.81 18.74 26.27
CA CYS A 510 39.36 18.68 24.90
C CYS A 510 40.82 18.21 24.87
N ARG A 511 41.65 18.60 25.86
CA ARG A 511 43.01 18.04 26.01
C ARG A 511 42.98 16.55 26.32
N CYS A 512 42.09 16.08 27.20
CA CYS A 512 41.92 14.64 27.48
C CYS A 512 41.45 13.88 26.22
N LEU A 513 40.51 14.44 25.47
CA LEU A 513 40.01 13.88 24.20
C LEU A 513 41.07 13.87 23.09
N ASN A 514 42.02 14.82 23.04
CA ASN A 514 43.14 14.77 22.11
C ASN A 514 44.26 13.83 22.58
N ARG A 515 44.38 13.56 23.89
CA ARG A 515 45.44 12.73 24.50
C ARG A 515 45.10 11.23 24.51
N ALA A 516 43.81 10.87 24.58
CA ALA A 516 43.36 9.48 24.50
C ALA A 516 43.63 8.81 23.11
N PRO A 517 43.42 9.48 21.96
CA PRO A 517 43.77 8.97 20.63
C PRO A 517 45.27 8.79 20.43
N THR A 518 46.12 9.63 21.03
CA THR A 518 47.58 9.44 20.99
C THR A 518 48.04 8.19 21.76
N PHE A 519 47.34 7.82 22.83
CA PHE A 519 47.61 6.60 23.59
C PHE A 519 47.11 5.34 22.85
N LEU A 520 45.95 5.42 22.20
CA LEU A 520 45.45 4.38 21.28
C LEU A 520 46.33 4.24 20.02
N ARG A 521 46.83 5.33 19.44
CA ARG A 521 47.83 5.33 18.36
C ARG A 521 49.14 4.66 18.77
N GLY A 522 49.56 4.81 20.04
CA GLY A 522 50.78 4.21 20.57
C GLY A 522 50.66 2.71 20.89
N LYS A 523 49.47 2.24 21.29
CA LYS A 523 49.22 0.80 21.58
C LYS A 523 48.88 -0.04 20.34
N ILE A 524 48.42 0.57 19.25
CA ILE A 524 48.16 -0.11 17.98
C ILE A 524 49.45 -0.04 17.14
N LYS A 525 50.33 -1.04 17.29
CA LYS A 525 51.51 -1.19 16.42
C LYS A 525 51.10 -1.22 14.94
N HIS A 526 51.96 -0.64 14.10
CA HIS A 526 51.81 -0.36 12.66
C HIS A 526 51.58 -1.57 11.72
N ASN A 527 51.23 -2.76 12.22
CA ASN A 527 51.02 -3.95 11.39
C ASN A 527 49.60 -3.98 10.80
N THR A 528 49.57 -4.18 9.49
CA THR A 528 48.64 -3.56 8.55
C THR A 528 47.26 -4.22 8.48
N CYS A 529 47.02 -5.33 9.18
CA CYS A 529 45.79 -6.12 9.05
C CYS A 529 44.69 -5.71 10.06
N ALA A 530 44.99 -5.69 11.36
CA ALA A 530 43.99 -5.41 12.40
C ALA A 530 43.42 -3.98 12.32
N ARG A 531 44.27 -2.98 12.02
CA ARG A 531 43.82 -1.61 11.80
C ARG A 531 42.93 -1.50 10.55
N ARG A 532 43.32 -2.15 9.43
CA ARG A 532 42.50 -2.17 8.21
C ARG A 532 41.16 -2.85 8.46
N PHE A 533 41.15 -3.92 9.25
CA PHE A 533 39.94 -4.63 9.64
C PHE A 533 39.00 -3.76 10.48
N ILE A 534 39.51 -3.06 11.50
CA ILE A 534 38.71 -2.14 12.33
C ILE A 534 38.16 -0.97 11.48
N LEU A 535 38.98 -0.39 10.60
CA LEU A 535 38.54 0.68 9.69
C LEU A 535 37.47 0.18 8.71
N ALA A 536 37.63 -1.03 8.17
CA ALA A 536 36.66 -1.65 7.28
C ALA A 536 35.33 -1.94 8.00
N ILE A 537 35.37 -2.38 9.26
CA ILE A 537 34.16 -2.56 10.08
C ILE A 537 33.48 -1.23 10.33
N ILE A 538 34.20 -0.19 10.78
CA ILE A 538 33.60 1.13 11.03
C ILE A 538 32.98 1.69 9.75
N PHE A 539 33.64 1.51 8.60
CA PHE A 539 33.11 1.90 7.31
C PHE A 539 31.85 1.11 6.93
N ALA A 540 31.88 -0.22 7.03
CA ALA A 540 30.74 -1.08 6.71
C ALA A 540 29.53 -0.80 7.63
N VAL A 541 29.77 -0.57 8.92
CA VAL A 541 28.74 -0.17 9.89
C VAL A 541 28.20 1.22 9.55
N GLY A 542 29.07 2.18 9.21
CA GLY A 542 28.65 3.51 8.76
C GLY A 542 27.78 3.45 7.50
N VAL A 543 28.13 2.60 6.53
CA VAL A 543 27.34 2.39 5.31
C VAL A 543 26.00 1.77 5.67
N GLY A 544 25.98 0.73 6.51
CA GLY A 544 24.75 0.12 7.01
C GLY A 544 23.83 1.12 7.70
N LEU A 545 24.37 1.97 8.57
CA LEU A 545 23.62 3.02 9.26
C LEU A 545 23.10 4.10 8.31
N MET A 546 23.85 4.47 7.27
CA MET A 546 23.37 5.41 6.26
C MET A 546 22.23 4.80 5.44
N CYS A 547 22.34 3.53 5.04
CA CYS A 547 21.25 2.81 4.37
C CYS A 547 20.01 2.70 5.25
N ILE A 548 20.17 2.38 6.55
CA ILE A 548 19.07 2.36 7.53
C ILE A 548 18.45 3.76 7.66
N GLY A 549 19.28 4.81 7.74
CA GLY A 549 18.84 6.20 7.82
C GLY A 549 17.98 6.58 6.63
N VAL A 550 18.51 6.38 5.41
CA VAL A 550 17.81 6.64 4.15
C VAL A 550 16.51 5.83 4.06
N LYS A 551 16.53 4.55 4.43
CA LYS A 551 15.33 3.70 4.42
C LYS A 551 14.23 4.19 5.33
N ASN A 552 14.56 4.66 6.53
CA ASN A 552 13.55 5.13 7.46
C ASN A 552 13.09 6.58 7.18
N ILE A 553 13.93 7.43 6.59
CA ILE A 553 13.57 8.83 6.29
C ILE A 553 12.81 8.93 4.96
N TYR A 554 13.31 8.27 3.92
CA TYR A 554 12.82 8.40 2.55
C TYR A 554 12.10 7.15 2.05
N GLY A 555 12.28 6.01 2.72
CA GLY A 555 11.54 4.80 2.37
C GLY A 555 10.11 4.85 2.89
N GLY A 556 9.23 4.13 2.20
CA GLY A 556 7.84 3.91 2.63
C GLY A 556 7.75 3.09 3.93
N ASN A 557 6.52 2.92 4.40
CA ASN A 557 6.20 2.05 5.54
C ASN A 557 6.29 0.54 5.20
N GLY A 558 6.54 0.20 3.93
CA GLY A 558 6.60 -1.18 3.43
C GLY A 558 5.23 -1.86 3.42
N SER A 559 4.17 -1.06 3.37
CA SER A 559 2.78 -1.50 3.35
C SER A 559 1.99 -0.69 2.31
N GLU A 560 2.57 -0.59 1.11
CA GLU A 560 1.97 0.11 -0.01
C GLU A 560 0.61 -0.51 -0.36
N GLU A 561 -0.36 0.34 -0.70
CA GLU A 561 -1.67 -0.15 -1.09
C GLU A 561 -1.62 -0.84 -2.46
N PRO A 562 -2.37 -1.94 -2.67
CA PRO A 562 -2.56 -2.49 -4.01
C PRO A 562 -3.26 -1.45 -4.90
N TYR A 563 -3.13 -1.59 -6.22
CA TYR A 563 -3.66 -0.59 -7.15
C TYR A 563 -5.18 -0.75 -7.37
N PRO A 564 -6.03 0.23 -6.98
CA PRO A 564 -7.45 0.16 -7.27
C PRO A 564 -7.74 0.42 -8.76
N LEU A 565 -8.87 -0.12 -9.24
CA LEU A 565 -9.44 0.22 -10.54
C LEU A 565 -10.85 0.78 -10.34
N LYS A 566 -11.07 2.04 -10.72
CA LYS A 566 -12.33 2.77 -10.45
C LYS A 566 -12.73 2.74 -8.96
N GLY A 567 -11.75 2.89 -8.07
CA GLY A 567 -11.96 2.85 -6.61
C GLY A 567 -12.20 1.46 -6.03
N GLN A 568 -12.08 0.38 -6.81
CA GLN A 568 -12.35 -0.99 -6.36
C GLN A 568 -11.09 -1.86 -6.30
N TYR A 569 -10.97 -2.64 -5.23
CA TYR A 569 -9.95 -3.69 -5.04
C TYR A 569 -10.50 -5.06 -5.43
N SER A 570 -9.61 -5.97 -5.80
CA SER A 570 -9.93 -7.32 -6.27
C SER A 570 -8.81 -8.27 -5.86
N GLN A 571 -9.06 -9.57 -5.96
CA GLN A 571 -8.03 -10.59 -5.75
C GLN A 571 -7.87 -11.51 -6.96
N PHE A 572 -6.77 -12.23 -7.02
CA PHE A 572 -6.45 -13.21 -8.06
C PHE A 572 -5.90 -14.51 -7.47
N THR A 573 -6.00 -15.60 -8.24
CA THR A 573 -5.39 -16.89 -7.88
C THR A 573 -4.00 -16.98 -8.48
N LEU A 574 -3.02 -17.33 -7.66
CA LEU A 574 -1.66 -17.60 -8.14
C LEU A 574 -1.58 -19.09 -8.50
N LEU A 575 -1.16 -19.39 -9.73
CA LEU A 575 -0.99 -20.76 -10.20
C LEU A 575 0.48 -20.99 -10.54
N THR A 576 1.04 -22.07 -10.01
CA THR A 576 2.41 -22.48 -10.33
C THR A 576 2.46 -23.98 -10.58
N MET A 577 3.32 -24.40 -11.51
CA MET A 577 3.54 -25.80 -11.82
C MET A 577 4.95 -26.22 -11.42
N THR A 578 5.07 -27.29 -10.66
CA THR A 578 6.35 -27.73 -10.07
C THR A 578 6.37 -29.26 -9.89
N TYR A 579 7.48 -29.77 -9.36
CA TYR A 579 7.72 -31.18 -9.08
C TYR A 579 8.77 -31.35 -7.95
N ASP A 580 8.94 -32.58 -7.49
CA ASP A 580 9.75 -32.94 -6.31
C ASP A 580 11.16 -32.30 -6.25
N ALA A 581 11.89 -32.26 -7.37
CA ALA A 581 13.24 -31.71 -7.40
C ALA A 581 13.32 -30.18 -7.18
N ARG A 582 12.19 -29.45 -7.21
CA ARG A 582 12.11 -27.99 -7.03
C ARG A 582 11.41 -27.59 -5.73
N LEU A 583 11.27 -28.52 -4.78
CA LEU A 583 10.59 -28.25 -3.51
C LEU A 583 11.16 -27.05 -2.74
N TRP A 584 12.48 -26.83 -2.78
CA TRP A 584 13.11 -25.67 -2.14
C TRP A 584 12.66 -24.34 -2.77
N ASN A 585 12.57 -24.30 -4.10
CA ASN A 585 12.05 -23.14 -4.83
C ASN A 585 10.59 -22.88 -4.45
N LEU A 586 9.77 -23.95 -4.44
CA LEU A 586 8.36 -23.85 -4.04
C LEU A 586 8.19 -23.29 -2.62
N LYS A 587 9.03 -23.70 -1.65
CA LYS A 587 8.97 -23.16 -0.28
C LYS A 587 9.21 -21.66 -0.23
N MET A 588 10.22 -21.16 -0.94
CA MET A 588 10.49 -19.72 -1.04
C MET A 588 9.38 -18.97 -1.79
N TYR A 589 8.91 -19.56 -2.89
CA TYR A 589 7.83 -19.05 -3.72
C TYR A 589 6.55 -18.84 -2.91
N VAL A 590 6.07 -19.89 -2.23
CA VAL A 590 4.86 -19.82 -1.40
C VAL A 590 5.03 -18.81 -0.27
N LYS A 591 6.18 -18.81 0.39
CA LYS A 591 6.46 -17.86 1.47
C LYS A 591 6.38 -16.40 1.02
N HIS A 592 6.94 -16.10 -0.14
CA HIS A 592 6.93 -14.74 -0.68
C HIS A 592 5.54 -14.33 -1.20
N TYR A 593 5.00 -15.08 -2.16
CA TYR A 593 3.80 -14.64 -2.88
C TYR A 593 2.51 -14.76 -2.08
N SER A 594 2.42 -15.67 -1.11
CA SER A 594 1.25 -15.77 -0.23
C SER A 594 0.98 -14.47 0.56
N ARG A 595 2.02 -13.65 0.73
CA ARG A 595 1.97 -12.39 1.47
C ARG A 595 1.65 -11.19 0.59
N CYS A 596 1.60 -11.31 -0.74
CA CYS A 596 1.18 -10.21 -1.60
C CYS A 596 -0.31 -9.89 -1.40
N SER A 597 -0.67 -8.60 -1.43
CA SER A 597 -1.98 -8.10 -0.99
C SER A 597 -3.16 -8.74 -1.73
N SER A 598 -3.10 -8.80 -3.06
CA SER A 598 -4.22 -9.26 -3.89
C SER A 598 -4.22 -10.78 -4.17
N VAL A 599 -3.25 -11.55 -3.65
CA VAL A 599 -3.25 -13.02 -3.82
C VAL A 599 -4.33 -13.64 -2.92
N ARG A 600 -5.30 -14.35 -3.49
CA ARG A 600 -6.38 -15.03 -2.74
C ARG A 600 -5.98 -16.42 -2.26
N GLU A 601 -5.38 -17.19 -3.16
CA GLU A 601 -4.98 -18.58 -2.95
C GLU A 601 -3.79 -18.90 -3.86
N ILE A 602 -3.07 -19.97 -3.52
CA ILE A 602 -2.02 -20.54 -4.37
C ILE A 602 -2.41 -21.96 -4.79
N VAL A 603 -2.48 -22.20 -6.09
CA VAL A 603 -2.69 -23.52 -6.68
C VAL A 603 -1.36 -24.05 -7.20
N VAL A 604 -0.89 -25.13 -6.59
CA VAL A 604 0.34 -25.83 -6.98
C VAL A 604 -0.04 -27.02 -7.84
N VAL A 605 0.24 -26.94 -9.14
CA VAL A 605 0.10 -28.05 -10.09
C VAL A 605 1.32 -28.95 -9.94
N TRP A 606 1.13 -30.11 -9.31
CA TRP A 606 2.21 -31.03 -8.98
C TRP A 606 2.38 -32.08 -10.08
N ASN A 607 3.42 -31.90 -10.91
CA ASN A 607 3.54 -32.56 -12.20
C ASN A 607 4.24 -33.94 -12.13
N LYS A 608 5.11 -34.14 -11.13
CA LYS A 608 5.89 -35.37 -10.96
C LYS A 608 6.39 -35.53 -9.52
N GLY A 609 6.45 -36.77 -9.07
CA GLY A 609 7.01 -37.14 -7.77
C GLY A 609 5.99 -37.07 -6.63
N VAL A 610 6.47 -37.15 -5.39
CA VAL A 610 5.63 -37.11 -4.19
C VAL A 610 5.42 -35.66 -3.75
N PRO A 611 4.18 -35.15 -3.67
CA PRO A 611 3.91 -33.78 -3.22
C PRO A 611 4.29 -33.59 -1.74
N PRO A 612 4.67 -32.37 -1.33
CA PRO A 612 4.90 -32.06 0.07
C PRO A 612 3.59 -32.04 0.85
N GLU A 613 3.69 -32.17 2.17
CA GLU A 613 2.56 -31.89 3.05
C GLU A 613 2.32 -30.38 3.10
N LEU A 614 1.06 -29.96 3.27
CA LEU A 614 0.73 -28.52 3.34
C LEU A 614 1.42 -27.82 4.52
N SER A 615 1.71 -28.55 5.60
CA SER A 615 2.45 -28.05 6.76
C SER A 615 3.90 -27.66 6.45
N ASP A 616 4.47 -28.16 5.35
CA ASP A 616 5.82 -27.80 4.92
C ASP A 616 5.90 -26.42 4.24
N LEU A 617 4.74 -25.82 3.96
CA LEU A 617 4.60 -24.58 3.19
C LEU A 617 4.15 -23.43 4.11
N ASP A 618 5.07 -22.49 4.37
CA ASP A 618 4.80 -21.26 5.13
C ASP A 618 3.96 -20.28 4.30
N SER A 619 2.63 -20.40 4.38
CA SER A 619 1.69 -19.60 3.59
C SER A 619 0.80 -18.71 4.44
N ALA A 620 0.59 -17.48 3.98
CA ALA A 620 -0.40 -16.56 4.53
C ALA A 620 -1.80 -16.68 3.88
N VAL A 621 -1.96 -17.53 2.86
CA VAL A 621 -3.23 -17.81 2.16
C VAL A 621 -3.42 -19.31 1.97
N PRO A 622 -4.64 -19.79 1.68
CA PRO A 622 -4.86 -21.20 1.34
C PRO A 622 -3.95 -21.65 0.19
N VAL A 623 -3.31 -22.80 0.38
CA VAL A 623 -2.53 -23.49 -0.66
C VAL A 623 -3.22 -24.81 -0.99
N ARG A 624 -3.42 -25.06 -2.28
CA ARG A 624 -4.00 -26.31 -2.77
C ARG A 624 -3.04 -26.97 -3.73
N ILE A 625 -2.71 -28.23 -3.46
CA ILE A 625 -1.87 -29.04 -4.34
C ILE A 625 -2.80 -29.87 -5.23
N ARG A 626 -2.69 -29.67 -6.55
CA ARG A 626 -3.37 -30.48 -7.57
C ARG A 626 -2.37 -31.43 -8.20
N LYS A 627 -2.41 -32.69 -7.78
CA LYS A 627 -1.56 -33.75 -8.33
C LYS A 627 -2.07 -34.17 -9.72
N GLU A 628 -1.16 -34.27 -10.68
CA GLU A 628 -1.46 -34.71 -12.03
C GLU A 628 -0.86 -36.09 -12.30
N ASP A 629 -1.55 -36.89 -13.12
CA ASP A 629 -1.17 -38.28 -13.38
C ASP A 629 0.03 -38.40 -14.34
N LYS A 630 0.18 -37.42 -15.23
CA LYS A 630 1.21 -37.37 -16.26
C LYS A 630 2.01 -36.09 -16.13
N ASN A 631 3.33 -36.20 -16.18
CA ASN A 631 4.23 -35.06 -16.32
C ASN A 631 4.03 -34.41 -17.70
N SER A 632 3.27 -33.33 -17.76
CA SER A 632 2.95 -32.59 -19.00
C SER A 632 2.96 -31.09 -18.72
N LEU A 633 3.42 -30.29 -19.69
CA LEU A 633 3.33 -28.83 -19.59
C LEU A 633 1.90 -28.33 -19.78
N ASN A 634 1.01 -29.12 -20.41
CA ASN A 634 -0.39 -28.76 -20.62
C ASN A 634 -1.17 -28.61 -19.29
N ASN A 635 -0.70 -29.25 -18.22
CA ASN A 635 -1.40 -29.31 -16.94
C ASN A 635 -1.62 -27.94 -16.28
N ARG A 636 -0.74 -26.96 -16.53
CA ARG A 636 -0.88 -25.60 -15.97
C ARG A 636 -2.13 -24.85 -16.45
N PHE A 637 -2.72 -25.27 -17.58
CA PHE A 637 -3.94 -24.66 -18.12
C PHE A 637 -5.19 -25.52 -17.97
N LYS A 638 -5.12 -26.63 -17.23
CA LYS A 638 -6.26 -27.52 -16.97
C LYS A 638 -7.34 -26.81 -16.17
N ALA A 639 -8.57 -26.85 -16.69
CA ALA A 639 -9.72 -26.20 -16.08
C ALA A 639 -9.93 -26.69 -14.64
N ASP A 640 -10.19 -25.74 -13.74
CA ASP A 640 -10.32 -25.99 -12.31
C ASP A 640 -11.52 -25.25 -11.76
N THR A 641 -12.56 -25.98 -11.39
CA THR A 641 -13.82 -25.41 -10.88
C THR A 641 -13.71 -24.85 -9.46
N LEU A 642 -12.60 -25.16 -8.76
CA LEU A 642 -12.32 -24.64 -7.43
C LEU A 642 -11.72 -23.24 -7.47
N ILE A 643 -11.10 -22.83 -8.59
CA ILE A 643 -10.62 -21.46 -8.79
C ILE A 643 -11.83 -20.53 -8.92
N LYS A 644 -12.00 -19.63 -7.94
CA LYS A 644 -13.14 -18.68 -7.89
C LYS A 644 -12.80 -17.30 -8.44
N THR A 645 -11.53 -17.01 -8.68
CA THR A 645 -11.10 -15.74 -9.27
C THR A 645 -11.13 -15.83 -10.79
N ARG A 646 -11.46 -14.70 -11.42
CA ARG A 646 -11.37 -14.58 -12.88
C ARG A 646 -9.91 -14.46 -13.33
N ALA A 647 -9.12 -13.70 -12.59
CA ALA A 647 -7.70 -13.52 -12.84
C ALA A 647 -6.89 -14.67 -12.26
N VAL A 648 -6.08 -15.31 -13.11
CA VAL A 648 -5.01 -16.21 -12.67
C VAL A 648 -3.68 -15.63 -13.10
N LEU A 649 -2.75 -15.50 -12.15
CA LEU A 649 -1.34 -15.28 -12.46
C LEU A 649 -0.66 -16.64 -12.57
N GLU A 650 -0.29 -17.01 -13.80
CA GLU A 650 0.59 -18.15 -14.04
C GLU A 650 2.03 -17.69 -13.86
N LEU A 651 2.76 -18.36 -12.96
CA LEU A 651 4.11 -17.95 -12.60
C LEU A 651 4.96 -19.18 -12.28
N ASP A 652 6.05 -19.31 -13.02
CA ASP A 652 7.01 -20.39 -12.84
C ASP A 652 7.63 -20.31 -11.44
N ASP A 653 7.84 -21.46 -10.81
CA ASP A 653 8.30 -21.60 -9.42
C ASP A 653 9.75 -21.14 -9.20
N ASP A 654 10.47 -20.82 -10.26
CA ASP A 654 11.81 -20.27 -10.24
C ASP A 654 11.91 -18.75 -10.41
N ILE A 655 10.79 -18.07 -10.64
CA ILE A 655 10.76 -16.62 -10.81
C ILE A 655 10.33 -15.93 -9.52
N MET A 656 11.20 -15.05 -9.01
CA MET A 656 10.93 -14.20 -7.84
C MET A 656 10.87 -12.73 -8.25
N MET A 657 9.72 -12.08 -8.03
CA MET A 657 9.46 -10.66 -8.32
C MET A 657 8.86 -9.96 -7.10
N PRO A 658 9.11 -8.66 -6.87
CA PRO A 658 8.44 -7.87 -5.84
C PRO A 658 6.91 -7.93 -5.94
N CYS A 659 6.20 -7.88 -4.80
CA CYS A 659 4.74 -7.83 -4.82
C CYS A 659 4.22 -6.61 -5.60
N ASP A 660 4.90 -5.45 -5.55
CA ASP A 660 4.50 -4.27 -6.33
C ASP A 660 4.45 -4.55 -7.85
N ASP A 661 5.43 -5.27 -8.40
CA ASP A 661 5.45 -5.64 -9.82
C ASP A 661 4.25 -6.53 -10.19
N ILE A 662 3.91 -7.46 -9.29
CA ILE A 662 2.73 -8.32 -9.41
C ILE A 662 1.44 -7.49 -9.38
N GLU A 663 1.30 -6.57 -8.44
CA GLU A 663 0.14 -5.69 -8.31
C GLU A 663 0.00 -4.75 -9.53
N ARG A 664 1.12 -4.26 -10.09
CA ARG A 664 1.13 -3.49 -11.35
C ARG A 664 0.60 -4.32 -12.51
N GLY A 665 1.14 -5.54 -12.70
CA GLY A 665 0.64 -6.48 -13.71
C GLY A 665 -0.86 -6.77 -13.55
N PHE A 666 -1.32 -6.96 -12.31
CA PHE A 666 -2.72 -7.22 -12.01
C PHE A 666 -3.62 -6.03 -12.37
N LYS A 667 -3.22 -4.80 -12.03
CA LYS A 667 -3.94 -3.58 -12.41
C LYS A 667 -4.11 -3.49 -13.93
N VAL A 668 -3.03 -3.73 -14.68
CA VAL A 668 -3.04 -3.69 -16.14
C VAL A 668 -3.98 -4.76 -16.71
N TRP A 669 -3.91 -5.99 -16.18
CA TRP A 669 -4.83 -7.05 -16.60
C TRP A 669 -6.29 -6.70 -16.32
N ARG A 670 -6.62 -6.10 -15.16
CA ARG A 670 -8.00 -5.69 -14.85
C ARG A 670 -8.53 -4.61 -15.81
N GLN A 671 -7.66 -3.80 -16.42
CA GLN A 671 -8.05 -2.85 -17.48
C GLN A 671 -8.38 -3.54 -18.81
N HIS A 672 -7.75 -4.70 -19.07
CA HIS A 672 -7.84 -5.45 -20.33
C HIS A 672 -7.91 -6.96 -20.08
N PRO A 673 -8.99 -7.48 -19.44
CA PRO A 673 -9.09 -8.89 -19.06
C PRO A 673 -9.17 -9.83 -20.28
N ASP A 674 -9.42 -9.29 -21.48
CA ASP A 674 -9.40 -9.99 -22.76
C ASP A 674 -7.99 -10.35 -23.26
N ARG A 675 -6.92 -9.88 -22.59
CA ARG A 675 -5.52 -10.00 -23.03
C ARG A 675 -4.68 -10.84 -22.07
N ILE A 676 -3.59 -11.37 -22.59
CA ILE A 676 -2.50 -11.93 -21.78
C ILE A 676 -1.59 -10.77 -21.36
N VAL A 677 -1.47 -10.52 -20.06
CA VAL A 677 -0.65 -9.43 -19.52
C VAL A 677 0.52 -10.01 -18.74
N GLY A 678 1.76 -9.74 -19.13
CA GLY A 678 2.89 -10.38 -18.47
C GLY A 678 4.22 -9.68 -18.62
N PHE A 679 5.26 -10.32 -18.08
CA PHE A 679 6.54 -9.70 -17.80
C PHE A 679 7.67 -10.12 -18.77
N TYR A 680 7.40 -11.08 -19.66
CA TYR A 680 8.39 -11.63 -20.58
C TYR A 680 7.96 -11.51 -22.05
N PRO A 681 8.29 -10.40 -22.72
CA PRO A 681 7.91 -10.16 -24.10
C PRO A 681 8.82 -10.91 -25.07
N ARG A 682 8.22 -11.39 -26.17
CA ARG A 682 8.91 -12.05 -27.28
C ARG A 682 8.45 -11.48 -28.60
N LEU A 683 9.31 -11.62 -29.60
CA LEU A 683 9.01 -11.23 -30.97
C LEU A 683 9.09 -12.47 -31.87
N ILE A 684 8.01 -12.73 -32.58
CA ILE A 684 7.90 -13.71 -33.65
C ILE A 684 7.89 -12.94 -34.96
N ALA A 685 8.87 -13.16 -35.82
CA ALA A 685 8.97 -12.48 -37.10
C ALA A 685 9.77 -13.30 -38.13
N GLY A 686 9.58 -12.96 -39.41
CA GLY A 686 10.35 -13.47 -40.54
C GLY A 686 9.67 -14.59 -41.32
N SER A 687 10.23 -14.95 -42.47
CA SER A 687 9.78 -16.06 -43.31
C SER A 687 10.97 -17.00 -43.61
N PRO A 688 11.05 -18.20 -43.00
CA PRO A 688 10.09 -18.79 -42.04
C PRO A 688 10.09 -18.08 -40.67
N LEU A 689 8.98 -18.21 -39.93
CA LEU A 689 8.81 -17.62 -38.59
C LEU A 689 9.88 -18.10 -37.62
N LYS A 690 10.49 -17.17 -36.88
CA LYS A 690 11.50 -17.50 -35.85
C LYS A 690 11.14 -16.92 -34.49
N TYR A 691 11.41 -17.71 -33.45
CA TYR A 691 11.28 -17.29 -32.06
C TYR A 691 12.46 -16.38 -31.67
N ARG A 692 12.17 -15.21 -31.08
CA ARG A 692 13.18 -14.24 -30.63
C ARG A 692 12.93 -13.75 -29.21
N GLY A 693 14.01 -13.70 -28.43
CA GLY A 693 14.02 -13.21 -27.05
C GLY A 693 13.86 -11.69 -26.93
N GLU A 694 13.74 -11.22 -25.69
CA GLU A 694 13.49 -9.81 -25.36
C GLU A 694 14.54 -8.83 -25.90
N LYS A 695 15.84 -9.17 -25.85
CA LYS A 695 16.90 -8.31 -26.39
C LYS A 695 16.64 -7.98 -27.86
N TYR A 696 16.25 -8.98 -28.65
CA TYR A 696 15.92 -8.80 -30.06
C TYR A 696 14.62 -7.99 -30.23
N ALA A 697 13.59 -8.31 -29.45
CA ALA A 697 12.32 -7.58 -29.45
C ALA A 697 12.52 -6.08 -29.19
N ARG A 698 13.33 -5.72 -28.19
CA ARG A 698 13.68 -4.33 -27.87
C ARG A 698 14.45 -3.65 -28.99
N MET A 699 15.46 -4.32 -29.56
CA MET A 699 16.21 -3.79 -30.72
C MET A 699 15.29 -3.51 -31.92
N HIS A 700 14.23 -4.30 -32.10
CA HIS A 700 13.27 -4.15 -33.19
C HIS A 700 12.00 -3.38 -32.79
N LYS A 701 12.03 -2.73 -31.61
CA LYS A 701 10.97 -1.88 -31.07
C LYS A 701 9.59 -2.53 -31.10
N GLY A 702 9.50 -3.81 -30.75
CA GLY A 702 8.19 -4.41 -30.51
C GLY A 702 8.16 -5.89 -30.17
N TYR A 703 6.98 -6.33 -29.76
CA TYR A 703 6.65 -7.69 -29.32
C TYR A 703 5.26 -8.08 -29.82
N ASN A 704 4.99 -9.37 -29.96
CA ASN A 704 3.68 -9.91 -30.35
C ASN A 704 3.30 -11.17 -29.56
N MET A 705 4.08 -11.50 -28.53
CA MET A 705 3.86 -12.65 -27.67
C MET A 705 4.36 -12.35 -26.26
N ILE A 706 3.65 -12.88 -25.25
CA ILE A 706 4.02 -12.84 -23.84
C ILE A 706 4.12 -14.27 -23.33
N LEU A 707 5.22 -14.60 -22.64
CA LEU A 707 5.36 -15.92 -22.02
C LEU A 707 4.46 -16.02 -20.80
N THR A 708 3.73 -17.13 -20.67
CA THR A 708 2.76 -17.30 -19.60
C THR A 708 3.41 -17.56 -18.25
N GLY A 709 4.64 -18.07 -18.21
CA GLY A 709 5.41 -18.36 -16.99
C GLY A 709 5.68 -17.15 -16.09
N ALA A 710 5.23 -15.95 -16.50
CA ALA A 710 4.93 -14.83 -15.62
C ALA A 710 3.86 -13.94 -16.30
N ALA A 711 2.60 -14.36 -16.28
CA ALA A 711 1.50 -13.60 -16.89
C ALA A 711 0.14 -13.81 -16.21
N PHE A 712 -0.65 -12.74 -16.18
CA PHE A 712 -2.07 -12.75 -15.86
C PHE A 712 -2.91 -13.16 -17.08
N ILE A 713 -3.87 -14.04 -16.83
CA ILE A 713 -4.83 -14.55 -17.79
C ILE A 713 -6.21 -14.67 -17.16
N ASP A 714 -7.26 -14.58 -17.98
CA ASP A 714 -8.62 -14.92 -17.57
C ASP A 714 -8.79 -16.44 -17.54
N SER A 715 -9.02 -17.01 -16.35
CA SER A 715 -9.12 -18.46 -16.16
C SER A 715 -10.30 -19.09 -16.91
N GLN A 716 -11.43 -18.39 -16.99
CA GLN A 716 -12.64 -18.88 -17.65
C GLN A 716 -12.46 -18.92 -19.17
N VAL A 717 -11.68 -17.98 -19.70
CA VAL A 717 -11.41 -17.87 -21.13
C VAL A 717 -10.21 -18.72 -21.54
N ALA A 718 -9.07 -18.56 -20.87
CA ALA A 718 -7.81 -19.21 -21.21
C ALA A 718 -7.90 -20.73 -21.10
N PHE A 719 -8.40 -21.26 -19.98
CA PHE A 719 -8.42 -22.71 -19.76
C PHE A 719 -9.43 -23.39 -20.68
N LYS A 720 -10.60 -22.78 -20.90
CA LYS A 720 -11.61 -23.28 -21.84
C LYS A 720 -11.08 -23.31 -23.28
N ARG A 721 -10.38 -22.26 -23.72
CA ARG A 721 -9.75 -22.23 -25.05
C ARG A 721 -8.64 -23.26 -25.17
N TYR A 722 -7.77 -23.36 -24.16
CA TYR A 722 -6.63 -24.27 -24.18
C TYR A 722 -7.06 -25.74 -24.23
N TRP A 723 -8.14 -26.10 -23.53
CA TRP A 723 -8.71 -27.47 -23.50
C TRP A 723 -9.84 -27.71 -24.48
N SER A 724 -10.05 -26.78 -25.42
CA SER A 724 -11.01 -26.93 -26.50
C SER A 724 -10.63 -28.07 -27.48
N LYS A 725 -11.58 -28.47 -28.34
CA LYS A 725 -11.31 -29.48 -29.38
C LYS A 725 -10.34 -28.93 -30.42
N GLU A 726 -10.47 -27.64 -30.73
CA GLU A 726 -9.65 -26.91 -31.70
C GLU A 726 -8.17 -26.89 -31.29
N ALA A 727 -7.88 -26.84 -29.98
CA ALA A 727 -6.52 -26.84 -29.46
C ALA A 727 -5.90 -28.24 -29.29
N ALA A 728 -6.63 -29.33 -29.56
CA ALA A 728 -6.18 -30.70 -29.25
C ALA A 728 -4.87 -31.08 -29.95
N GLN A 729 -4.79 -30.83 -31.27
CA GLN A 729 -3.57 -31.08 -32.06
C GLN A 729 -2.40 -30.24 -31.56
N GLY A 730 -2.66 -29.00 -31.12
CA GLY A 730 -1.65 -28.15 -30.49
C GLY A 730 -1.10 -28.75 -29.20
N ARG A 731 -1.97 -29.26 -28.31
CA ARG A 731 -1.57 -29.89 -27.05
C ARG A 731 -0.75 -31.15 -27.25
N GLU A 732 -1.02 -31.93 -28.30
CA GLU A 732 -0.20 -33.10 -28.66
C GLU A 732 1.23 -32.72 -29.05
N LEU A 733 1.40 -31.62 -29.80
CA LEU A 733 2.73 -31.09 -30.12
C LEU A 733 3.45 -30.58 -28.87
N VAL A 734 2.73 -29.94 -27.94
CA VAL A 734 3.29 -29.51 -26.65
C VAL A 734 3.83 -30.69 -25.86
N ASP A 735 3.07 -31.79 -25.80
CA ASP A 735 3.53 -33.03 -25.14
C ASP A 735 4.72 -33.67 -25.86
N ARG A 736 4.69 -33.70 -27.20
CA ARG A 736 5.75 -34.29 -28.02
C ARG A 736 7.07 -33.54 -27.90
N PHE A 737 7.04 -32.21 -27.90
CA PHE A 737 8.24 -31.37 -27.78
C PHE A 737 8.61 -31.05 -26.33
N PHE A 738 7.72 -31.33 -25.38
CA PHE A 738 7.82 -30.89 -23.99
C PHE A 738 8.16 -29.39 -23.90
N ASN A 739 7.42 -28.58 -24.66
CA ASN A 739 7.65 -27.13 -24.84
C ASN A 739 6.40 -26.46 -25.47
N CYS A 740 6.43 -25.14 -25.60
CA CYS A 740 5.50 -24.35 -26.44
C CYS A 740 4.04 -24.27 -25.97
N GLU A 741 3.74 -24.61 -24.72
CA GLU A 741 2.44 -24.42 -24.08
C GLU A 741 2.05 -22.93 -24.04
N ASP A 742 3.02 -22.07 -23.72
CA ASP A 742 2.89 -20.61 -23.71
C ASP A 742 2.65 -20.05 -25.12
N VAL A 743 3.42 -20.54 -26.10
CA VAL A 743 3.28 -20.20 -27.51
C VAL A 743 1.89 -20.57 -28.02
N LEU A 744 1.43 -21.80 -27.74
CA LEU A 744 0.10 -22.27 -28.14
C LEU A 744 -0.99 -21.34 -27.60
N LEU A 745 -0.94 -20.97 -26.31
CA LEU A 745 -1.94 -20.09 -25.72
C LEU A 745 -1.99 -18.71 -26.41
N ASN A 746 -0.84 -18.15 -26.79
CA ASN A 746 -0.80 -16.88 -27.52
C ASN A 746 -1.48 -16.99 -28.91
N TYR A 747 -1.28 -18.09 -29.64
CA TYR A 747 -2.00 -18.33 -30.90
C TYR A 747 -3.52 -18.47 -30.67
N LEU A 748 -3.95 -19.17 -29.63
CA LEU A 748 -5.37 -19.33 -29.32
C LEU A 748 -6.04 -18.00 -28.98
N TYR A 749 -5.35 -17.10 -28.28
CA TYR A 749 -5.84 -15.74 -28.03
C TYR A 749 -5.92 -14.91 -29.31
N ALA A 750 -4.89 -14.97 -30.17
CA ALA A 750 -4.87 -14.25 -31.44
C ALA A 750 -5.94 -14.73 -32.42
N ASN A 751 -6.15 -16.04 -32.51
CA ASN A 751 -7.14 -16.64 -33.40
C ASN A 751 -8.58 -16.28 -33.00
N ALA A 752 -8.87 -16.24 -31.69
CA ALA A 752 -10.20 -15.95 -31.19
C ALA A 752 -10.55 -14.46 -31.11
N SER A 753 -9.57 -13.56 -31.23
CA SER A 753 -9.77 -12.12 -31.00
C SER A 753 -9.89 -11.32 -32.28
N SER A 754 -10.97 -10.56 -32.40
CA SER A 754 -11.15 -9.51 -33.41
C SER A 754 -10.26 -8.29 -33.14
N SER A 755 -9.77 -8.12 -31.90
CA SER A 755 -8.81 -7.07 -31.56
C SER A 755 -7.42 -7.45 -32.09
N PRO A 756 -6.67 -6.52 -32.72
CA PRO A 756 -5.28 -6.77 -33.11
C PRO A 756 -4.37 -6.89 -31.88
N ARG A 757 -4.76 -6.33 -30.72
CA ARG A 757 -4.00 -6.36 -29.47
C ARG A 757 -4.53 -7.44 -28.53
N THR A 758 -3.74 -8.49 -28.35
CA THR A 758 -4.07 -9.65 -27.50
C THR A 758 -3.09 -9.84 -26.36
N VAL A 759 -2.01 -9.07 -26.33
CA VAL A 759 -0.95 -9.15 -25.34
C VAL A 759 -0.57 -7.75 -24.84
N ASP A 760 -0.19 -7.66 -23.57
CA ASP A 760 0.37 -6.45 -22.97
C ASP A 760 1.61 -6.78 -22.14
N TYR A 761 2.65 -5.98 -22.34
CA TYR A 761 3.89 -6.06 -21.57
C TYR A 761 3.86 -5.11 -20.37
N VAL A 762 4.30 -5.61 -19.23
CA VAL A 762 4.62 -4.81 -18.03
C VAL A 762 6.07 -5.11 -17.64
N LYS A 763 6.88 -4.07 -17.50
CA LYS A 763 8.28 -4.20 -17.13
C LYS A 763 8.43 -4.36 -15.62
N PRO A 764 9.00 -5.48 -15.14
CA PRO A 764 9.34 -5.62 -13.73
C PRO A 764 10.54 -4.73 -13.39
N THR A 765 10.58 -4.21 -12.15
CA THR A 765 11.75 -3.47 -11.65
C THR A 765 12.95 -4.41 -11.58
N TRP A 766 12.75 -5.61 -11.06
CA TRP A 766 13.72 -6.70 -11.12
C TRP A 766 13.01 -8.05 -10.98
N ALA A 767 13.56 -9.07 -11.61
CA ALA A 767 13.12 -10.46 -11.47
C ALA A 767 14.36 -11.34 -11.25
N ILE A 768 14.35 -12.16 -10.19
CA ILE A 768 15.38 -13.17 -9.96
C ILE A 768 14.90 -14.49 -10.54
N ASP A 769 15.67 -14.99 -11.50
CA ASP A 769 15.54 -16.34 -12.04
C ASP A 769 16.42 -17.29 -11.23
N THR A 770 15.79 -18.01 -10.31
CA THR A 770 16.48 -18.96 -9.43
C THR A 770 16.85 -20.25 -10.13
N SER A 771 16.36 -20.49 -11.35
CA SER A 771 16.72 -21.67 -12.15
C SER A 771 18.23 -21.72 -12.38
N LYS A 772 18.90 -20.56 -12.45
CA LYS A 772 20.35 -20.41 -12.58
C LYS A 772 21.16 -20.94 -11.38
N PHE A 773 20.52 -21.11 -10.23
CA PHE A 773 21.13 -21.70 -9.04
C PHE A 773 20.81 -23.19 -8.88
N SER A 774 20.00 -23.77 -9.77
CA SER A 774 19.58 -25.18 -9.75
C SER A 774 19.98 -25.91 -11.04
N GLY A 775 20.22 -27.22 -10.98
CA GLY A 775 20.60 -28.00 -12.17
C GLY A 775 19.46 -28.32 -13.15
N ALA A 776 18.22 -27.90 -12.86
CA ALA A 776 17.00 -28.53 -13.36
C ALA A 776 16.15 -27.64 -14.30
N ALA A 777 16.77 -26.75 -15.09
CA ALA A 777 16.07 -25.84 -15.99
C ALA A 777 15.89 -26.41 -17.43
N ILE A 778 14.68 -26.31 -18.00
CA ILE A 778 14.38 -26.77 -19.38
C ILE A 778 15.11 -25.92 -20.43
N SER A 779 15.33 -24.62 -20.15
CA SER A 779 15.94 -23.66 -21.08
C SER A 779 17.48 -23.62 -21.06
N ARG A 780 18.13 -24.56 -20.35
CA ARG A 780 19.59 -24.58 -20.13
C ARG A 780 20.39 -24.58 -21.44
N ASN A 781 19.92 -25.30 -22.46
CA ASN A 781 20.45 -25.18 -23.82
C ASN A 781 19.54 -24.28 -24.67
N THR A 782 19.81 -22.98 -24.62
CA THR A 782 18.95 -21.96 -25.24
C THR A 782 18.81 -22.15 -26.75
N ASN A 783 19.85 -22.64 -27.45
CA ASN A 783 19.80 -22.84 -28.90
C ASN A 783 18.84 -23.97 -29.28
N VAL A 784 18.91 -25.11 -28.59
CA VAL A 784 17.98 -26.22 -28.81
C VAL A 784 16.55 -25.81 -28.42
N HIS A 785 16.39 -25.15 -27.28
CA HIS A 785 15.10 -24.64 -26.80
C HIS A 785 14.44 -23.69 -27.82
N TYR A 786 15.20 -22.73 -28.35
CA TYR A 786 14.68 -21.76 -29.33
C TYR A 786 14.43 -22.40 -30.70
N GLY A 787 15.21 -23.41 -31.05
CA GLY A 787 14.98 -24.24 -32.24
C GLY A 787 13.66 -24.99 -32.17
N LEU A 788 13.37 -25.65 -31.04
CA LEU A 788 12.08 -26.31 -30.80
C LEU A 788 10.92 -25.33 -30.83
N ARG A 789 11.04 -24.17 -30.15
CA ARG A 789 10.01 -23.13 -30.19
C ARG A 789 9.76 -22.61 -31.61
N SER A 790 10.80 -22.43 -32.41
CA SER A 790 10.64 -22.02 -33.82
C SER A 790 9.92 -23.09 -34.65
N LYS A 791 10.13 -24.39 -34.36
CA LYS A 791 9.35 -25.48 -34.98
C LYS A 791 7.86 -25.42 -34.59
N CYS A 792 7.56 -25.18 -33.32
CA CYS A 792 6.19 -24.98 -32.87
C CYS A 792 5.51 -23.81 -33.59
N LEU A 793 6.23 -22.70 -33.80
CA LEU A 793 5.68 -21.53 -34.50
C LEU A 793 5.21 -21.88 -35.92
N MET A 794 6.00 -22.64 -36.68
CA MET A 794 5.61 -23.05 -38.03
C MET A 794 4.32 -23.88 -38.00
N GLN A 795 4.28 -24.90 -37.16
CA GLN A 795 3.12 -25.79 -37.03
C GLN A 795 1.87 -25.05 -36.54
N PHE A 796 1.99 -24.18 -35.54
CA PHE A 796 0.85 -23.40 -35.03
C PHE A 796 0.38 -22.33 -36.01
N SER A 797 1.27 -21.77 -36.83
CA SER A 797 0.88 -20.82 -37.87
C SER A 797 0.03 -21.44 -38.97
N GLU A 798 0.27 -22.72 -39.29
CA GLU A 798 -0.54 -23.50 -40.22
C GLU A 798 -1.93 -23.80 -39.62
N MET A 799 -2.01 -24.07 -38.31
CA MET A 799 -3.27 -24.40 -37.64
C MET A 799 -4.14 -23.18 -37.31
N TYR A 800 -3.54 -22.06 -36.90
CA TYR A 800 -4.25 -20.94 -36.25
C TYR A 800 -4.00 -19.58 -36.90
N GLY A 801 -3.28 -19.53 -38.03
CA GLY A 801 -2.89 -18.29 -38.71
C GLY A 801 -1.64 -17.65 -38.11
N SER A 802 -1.14 -16.55 -38.70
CA SER A 802 0.14 -15.93 -38.31
C SER A 802 0.02 -14.87 -37.20
N LEU A 803 1.04 -14.79 -36.34
CA LEU A 803 1.21 -13.73 -35.32
C LEU A 803 2.06 -12.53 -35.77
N ASP A 804 2.75 -12.61 -36.91
CA ASP A 804 3.73 -11.59 -37.34
C ASP A 804 3.09 -10.20 -37.51
N GLY A 805 1.86 -10.15 -38.02
CA GLY A 805 1.09 -8.91 -38.22
C GLY A 805 0.58 -8.23 -36.93
N ARG A 806 0.76 -8.83 -35.75
CA ARG A 806 0.21 -8.36 -34.47
C ARG A 806 1.29 -7.74 -33.56
N LYS A 807 2.26 -7.04 -34.15
CA LYS A 807 3.38 -6.40 -33.44
C LYS A 807 2.94 -5.13 -32.71
N TRP A 808 3.33 -5.01 -31.44
CA TRP A 808 3.10 -3.86 -30.57
C TRP A 808 4.42 -3.24 -30.11
N GLY A 809 4.46 -1.90 -30.06
CA GLY A 809 5.63 -1.16 -29.60
C GLY A 809 5.81 -1.21 -28.08
N PHE A 810 7.06 -1.03 -27.64
CA PHE A 810 7.35 -0.62 -26.26
C PHE A 810 7.05 0.87 -26.10
N ASP A 811 6.94 1.37 -24.87
CA ASP A 811 6.64 2.77 -24.56
C ASP A 811 5.32 3.26 -25.20
N SER A 812 4.34 2.36 -25.27
CA SER A 812 3.01 2.61 -25.86
C SER A 812 1.99 2.99 -24.80
N ARG A 813 2.30 2.76 -23.51
CA ARG A 813 1.36 2.95 -22.41
C ARG A 813 1.55 4.33 -21.79
N LYS A 814 0.43 4.96 -21.42
CA LYS A 814 0.44 6.26 -20.74
C LYS A 814 1.04 6.21 -19.33
N ASP A 815 1.10 5.04 -18.70
CA ASP A 815 1.65 4.85 -17.36
C ASP A 815 3.17 4.64 -17.34
N GLY A 816 3.82 4.49 -18.51
CA GLY A 816 5.26 4.26 -18.62
C GLY A 816 5.73 2.91 -18.07
N TRP A 817 4.81 1.97 -17.80
CA TRP A 817 5.16 0.67 -17.21
C TRP A 817 5.69 -0.34 -18.22
N ASP A 818 5.76 0.00 -19.51
CA ASP A 818 6.34 -0.82 -20.57
C ASP A 818 7.73 -0.33 -21.06
N VAL A 819 8.38 0.57 -20.31
CA VAL A 819 9.66 1.24 -20.66
C VAL A 819 10.87 0.61 -20.00
#